data_AF-A0A533QBD9-F1
#
_entry.id   AF-A0A533QBD9-F1
#
_cell.length_a   1.000
_cell.length_b   1.000
_cell.length_c   1.000
_cell.angle_alpha   90.00
_cell.angle_beta   90.00
_cell.angle_gamma   90.00
#
_symmetry.space_group_name_H-M   'P 1'
#
loop_
_entity.id
_entity.type
_entity.pdbx_description
1 polymer ?
#
loop_
_entity_poly.entity_id
_entity_poly.type
_entity_poly.pdbx_seq_one_letter_code
_entity_poly.pdbx_strand_id
1 'polypeptide(L)'
;MRCICIITVIISVVSSWFLPKSFAQEQELINNRLSLIGTKTSFNPTPVDGGAWGTFTITATFKNASKDNLTKLAFQVIQLTGGNLLLNADGHAGGIGSTLTVPFTGNYFDGALSPEENFKVDFIIGLASPSKFTFHVDALGTVVRVGGMPDPVDVTAITGQKIAGPVTSWQTPDGRYTVEHLAGQSQNGDLLVFYWSPRADWQFVNVTEKTGQKIVGPVTSWQTRDGRYTVEHLAGQSQNGDLLVFYWSPRADWQFVNVTSHVADGKVANGVPTVYQLADGNENVELLGTRSPSGSLLLYWWKPSRDWQAVNLSEITGRTISADPASWLTTDGDSVVEHFAAPDQNGHLLVFWGYSKPRLLTDGLGNPFQSLKRVRTPRNIIAILWDWDSDPRLDRSVIEDALFGVTNSVRDYFLENSNGYFTIENAGVFGWYDADKPFDHYANENEKNDPIDKDKDGWLNGHAEKWAEAIRKADVDFDFAAYDSNGDKVLSPDELGISIIIPQDNPFGTVNGVVGREYPTKEPLIVDGVQVNVMAEFYIGNPPNIGLVAHELSHLLLGAKDMYFGYCLKHRDDDPEKECLNVFDNPSAAGGYSLMDQHIEAPHLDPFHKLKLGWVRPKIIFRDGQYRLPNVEEHHDVWVLLNPTHGAKEYFIVENRWRGNSYDREIDDNGGLAVWHIMEDPAVYGTVPPPPGVEQEDWDTLPPDAWSRRAIRMIRPMTAFFDNSQALWDGAQPGTDYDLLSEDPDPSHAKLRWADGTPSGFNLRSISAAGLEMQATIDVPSP
;
A
#
# COMPACT_ATOMS: atom_id res chain seq x y z
N MET A 1 62.99 -12.01 -65.10
CA MET A 1 62.04 -10.90 -65.44
C MET A 1 60.64 -11.49 -65.36
N ARG A 2 59.67 -11.05 -64.56
CA ARG A 2 59.43 -9.78 -63.86
C ARG A 2 58.66 -10.06 -62.55
N CYS A 3 58.91 -9.21 -61.54
CA CYS A 3 58.05 -8.83 -60.41
C CYS A 3 57.14 -9.91 -59.79
N ILE A 4 57.61 -10.60 -58.77
CA ILE A 4 56.69 -11.02 -57.69
C ILE A 4 56.45 -9.76 -56.87
N CYS A 5 55.26 -9.18 -57.07
CA CYS A 5 54.75 -8.07 -56.28
C CYS A 5 55.02 -8.32 -54.80
N ILE A 6 55.44 -7.25 -54.12
CA ILE A 6 55.40 -7.11 -52.66
C ILE A 6 54.05 -7.70 -52.18
N ILE A 7 54.11 -8.87 -51.55
CA ILE A 7 52.98 -9.48 -50.86
C ILE A 7 52.89 -8.70 -49.55
N THR A 8 52.07 -7.64 -49.54
CA THR A 8 51.68 -6.98 -48.30
C THR A 8 50.73 -7.92 -47.57
N VAL A 9 51.23 -8.60 -46.54
CA VAL A 9 50.41 -9.39 -45.63
C VAL A 9 49.94 -8.47 -44.51
N ILE A 10 48.63 -8.35 -44.35
CA ILE A 10 48.02 -7.73 -43.17
C ILE A 10 47.64 -8.87 -42.24
N ILE A 11 48.41 -9.05 -41.16
CA ILE A 11 47.92 -9.79 -40.00
C ILE A 11 47.27 -8.76 -39.09
N SER A 12 45.97 -8.91 -38.90
CA SER A 12 45.23 -8.17 -37.89
C SER A 12 44.51 -9.17 -37.00
N VAL A 13 44.47 -8.81 -35.73
CA VAL A 13 43.66 -9.46 -34.72
C VAL A 13 42.34 -8.69 -34.70
N VAL A 14 41.22 -9.31 -35.07
CA VAL A 14 39.99 -8.60 -35.43
C VAL A 14 38.92 -8.83 -34.39
N SER A 15 38.35 -7.79 -33.76
CA SER A 15 37.23 -8.01 -32.84
C SER A 15 35.98 -8.49 -33.59
N SER A 16 35.72 -9.80 -33.59
CA SER A 16 34.48 -10.37 -34.13
C SER A 16 33.38 -10.33 -33.04
N TRP A 17 32.21 -9.80 -33.38
CA TRP A 17 31.07 -9.61 -32.45
C TRP A 17 30.09 -10.80 -32.39
N PHE A 18 30.51 -11.99 -32.82
CA PHE A 18 29.64 -13.16 -32.86
C PHE A 18 30.38 -14.44 -32.49
N LEU A 19 30.17 -14.89 -31.25
CA LEU A 19 30.23 -16.30 -30.89
C LEU A 19 28.91 -16.67 -30.20
N PRO A 20 28.13 -17.63 -30.72
CA PRO A 20 27.00 -18.18 -29.99
C PRO A 20 27.54 -18.97 -28.79
N LYS A 21 27.11 -18.60 -27.59
CA LYS A 21 27.44 -19.32 -26.35
C LYS A 21 26.76 -20.69 -26.36
N SER A 22 27.55 -21.76 -26.48
CA SER A 22 27.19 -23.07 -25.94
C SER A 22 28.29 -23.54 -24.98
N PHE A 23 27.86 -24.09 -23.86
CA PHE A 23 28.68 -24.54 -22.74
C PHE A 23 29.88 -25.40 -23.16
N ALA A 24 31.00 -25.20 -22.46
CA ALA A 24 32.33 -25.80 -22.62
C ALA A 24 33.23 -25.20 -23.71
N GLN A 25 33.79 -24.02 -23.44
CA GLN A 25 35.08 -23.65 -24.04
C GLN A 25 35.97 -23.00 -22.97
N GLU A 26 37.08 -23.66 -22.67
CA GLU A 26 38.08 -23.22 -21.67
C GLU A 26 38.83 -21.94 -22.09
N GLN A 27 38.61 -21.45 -23.30
CA GLN A 27 39.31 -20.33 -23.93
C GLN A 27 38.31 -19.25 -24.35
N GLU A 28 38.63 -17.99 -24.05
CA GLU A 28 37.89 -16.79 -24.47
C GLU A 28 38.66 -16.01 -25.55
N LEU A 29 37.97 -15.09 -26.24
CA LEU A 29 38.57 -14.19 -27.24
C LEU A 29 39.45 -13.14 -26.53
N ILE A 30 40.75 -13.11 -26.84
CA ILE A 30 41.75 -12.26 -26.16
C ILE A 30 42.40 -11.23 -27.10
N ASN A 31 41.70 -10.88 -28.17
CA ASN A 31 42.19 -9.99 -29.23
C ASN A 31 42.69 -8.63 -28.74
N ASN A 32 42.03 -8.07 -27.74
CA ASN A 32 42.39 -6.79 -27.10
C ASN A 32 43.51 -6.91 -26.06
N ARG A 33 44.01 -8.12 -25.78
CA ARG A 33 45.06 -8.41 -24.78
C ARG A 33 46.41 -8.74 -25.40
N LEU A 34 46.45 -9.05 -26.69
CA LEU A 34 47.69 -9.26 -27.44
C LEU A 34 47.96 -8.08 -28.38
N SER A 35 49.20 -7.61 -28.38
CA SER A 35 49.69 -6.63 -29.35
C SER A 35 50.65 -7.30 -30.32
N LEU A 36 50.42 -7.16 -31.63
CA LEU A 36 51.35 -7.59 -32.66
C LEU A 36 52.51 -6.59 -32.74
N ILE A 37 53.67 -6.99 -32.23
CA ILE A 37 54.84 -6.09 -32.11
C ILE A 37 55.89 -6.29 -33.22
N GLY A 38 55.74 -7.32 -34.06
CA GLY A 38 56.59 -7.49 -35.24
C GLY A 38 56.22 -8.68 -36.10
N THR A 39 56.49 -8.58 -37.41
CA THR A 39 56.29 -9.67 -38.38
C THR A 39 57.52 -9.84 -39.26
N LYS A 40 57.83 -11.10 -39.61
CA LYS A 40 58.80 -11.47 -40.64
C LYS A 40 58.15 -12.47 -41.59
N THR A 41 58.47 -12.39 -42.87
CA THR A 41 57.93 -13.30 -43.88
C THR A 41 59.04 -13.97 -44.68
N SER A 42 58.78 -15.20 -45.14
CA SER A 42 59.65 -15.91 -46.06
C SER A 42 58.81 -16.74 -47.04
N PHE A 43 59.37 -17.03 -48.22
CA PHE A 43 58.70 -17.79 -49.26
C PHE A 43 59.61 -18.90 -49.78
N ASN A 44 59.09 -20.13 -49.82
CA ASN A 44 59.73 -21.30 -50.43
C ASN A 44 58.87 -21.77 -51.62
N PRO A 45 59.35 -21.67 -52.87
CA PRO A 45 58.56 -22.02 -54.05
C PRO A 45 58.40 -23.54 -54.27
N THR A 46 58.95 -24.40 -53.40
CA THR A 46 58.84 -25.85 -53.52
C THR A 46 57.39 -26.28 -53.28
N PRO A 47 56.69 -26.89 -54.25
CA PRO A 47 55.31 -27.33 -54.06
C PRO A 47 55.18 -28.32 -52.90
N VAL A 48 54.14 -28.15 -52.09
CA VAL A 48 53.79 -29.04 -50.98
C VAL A 48 52.31 -29.42 -51.08
N ASP A 49 51.91 -30.48 -50.38
CA ASP A 49 50.48 -30.81 -50.25
C ASP A 49 49.74 -29.66 -49.55
N GLY A 50 48.62 -29.21 -50.12
CA GLY A 50 47.93 -27.99 -49.70
C GLY A 50 48.56 -26.66 -50.16
N GLY A 51 49.65 -26.68 -50.95
CA GLY A 51 50.36 -25.49 -51.43
C GLY A 51 51.11 -25.72 -52.74
N ALA A 52 50.39 -25.85 -53.87
CA ALA A 52 50.95 -26.14 -55.18
C ALA A 52 51.96 -25.09 -55.70
N TRP A 53 51.92 -23.87 -55.17
CA TRP A 53 52.83 -22.77 -55.51
C TRP A 53 53.90 -22.52 -54.44
N GLY A 54 54.03 -23.42 -53.47
CA GLY A 54 54.99 -23.34 -52.39
C GLY A 54 54.40 -22.83 -51.07
N THR A 55 55.28 -22.60 -50.12
CA THR A 55 54.96 -22.23 -48.74
C THR A 55 55.35 -20.78 -48.46
N PHE A 56 54.43 -20.01 -47.90
CA PHE A 56 54.65 -18.67 -47.40
C PHE A 56 54.57 -18.68 -45.87
N THR A 57 55.69 -18.46 -45.19
CA THR A 57 55.75 -18.46 -43.72
C THR A 57 55.67 -17.04 -43.20
N ILE A 58 54.79 -16.80 -42.22
CA ILE A 58 54.70 -15.54 -41.49
C ILE A 58 55.06 -15.80 -40.03
N THR A 59 56.22 -15.32 -39.59
CA THR A 59 56.63 -15.32 -38.19
C THR A 59 56.11 -14.05 -37.53
N ALA A 60 55.09 -14.16 -36.68
CA ALA A 60 54.51 -13.05 -35.94
C ALA A 60 54.99 -13.07 -34.48
N THR A 61 55.32 -11.89 -33.95
CA THR A 61 55.70 -11.71 -32.54
C THR A 61 54.59 -10.95 -31.83
N PHE A 62 53.96 -11.60 -30.85
CA PHE A 62 52.88 -11.03 -30.05
C PHE A 62 53.38 -10.77 -28.64
N LYS A 63 52.93 -9.65 -28.06
CA LYS A 63 53.21 -9.25 -26.68
C LYS A 63 51.91 -9.24 -25.88
N ASN A 64 51.94 -9.74 -24.65
CA ASN A 64 50.84 -9.54 -23.71
C ASN A 64 50.79 -8.05 -23.31
N ALA A 65 49.75 -7.36 -23.78
CA ALA A 65 49.50 -5.95 -23.51
C ALA A 65 48.51 -5.75 -22.34
N SER A 66 48.10 -6.83 -21.68
CA SER A 66 47.20 -6.80 -20.52
C SER A 66 47.96 -6.96 -19.20
N LYS A 67 47.26 -6.71 -18.09
CA LYS A 67 47.79 -6.93 -16.73
C LYS A 67 47.59 -8.37 -16.24
N ASP A 68 46.92 -9.22 -17.02
CA ASP A 68 46.58 -10.59 -16.64
C ASP A 68 47.58 -11.57 -17.27
N ASN A 69 47.80 -12.72 -16.62
CA ASN A 69 48.52 -13.84 -17.24
C ASN A 69 47.60 -14.54 -18.26
N LEU A 70 48.13 -14.84 -19.45
CA LEU A 70 47.38 -15.53 -20.50
C LEU A 70 47.89 -16.96 -20.65
N THR A 71 47.01 -17.95 -20.62
CA THR A 71 47.37 -19.37 -20.79
C THR A 71 46.57 -20.00 -21.91
N LYS A 72 46.94 -21.22 -22.33
CA LYS A 72 46.26 -21.96 -23.40
C LYS A 72 46.09 -21.13 -24.67
N LEU A 73 47.15 -20.48 -25.13
CA LEU A 73 47.08 -19.58 -26.29
C LEU A 73 46.89 -20.34 -27.61
N ALA A 74 45.97 -19.87 -28.44
CA ALA A 74 45.75 -20.39 -29.79
C ALA A 74 45.29 -19.27 -30.74
N PHE A 75 45.44 -19.50 -32.05
CA PHE A 75 44.93 -18.62 -33.10
C PHE A 75 43.94 -19.35 -33.98
N GLN A 76 42.73 -18.82 -34.14
CA GLN A 76 41.74 -19.32 -35.08
C GLN A 76 41.75 -18.49 -36.36
N VAL A 77 41.81 -19.13 -37.52
CA VAL A 77 41.73 -18.47 -38.82
C VAL A 77 40.30 -18.00 -39.05
N ILE A 78 40.09 -16.68 -39.13
CA ILE A 78 38.78 -16.09 -39.44
C ILE A 78 38.68 -15.64 -40.90
N GLN A 79 39.82 -15.43 -41.55
CA GLN A 79 39.87 -15.15 -42.99
C GLN A 79 41.17 -15.68 -43.58
N LEU A 80 41.07 -16.47 -44.65
CA LEU A 80 42.20 -16.86 -45.49
C LEU A 80 41.73 -16.95 -46.94
N THR A 81 42.13 -15.98 -47.77
CA THR A 81 41.64 -15.87 -49.15
C THR A 81 42.55 -16.57 -50.16
N GLY A 82 42.09 -16.71 -51.41
CA GLY A 82 42.89 -17.25 -52.51
C GLY A 82 42.99 -18.77 -52.56
N GLY A 83 42.17 -19.50 -51.79
CA GLY A 83 42.21 -20.97 -51.70
C GLY A 83 43.41 -21.51 -50.92
N ASN A 84 44.12 -20.65 -50.21
CA ASN A 84 45.29 -21.00 -49.41
C ASN A 84 44.88 -21.75 -48.14
N LEU A 85 45.79 -22.55 -47.59
CA LEU A 85 45.60 -23.31 -46.36
C LEU A 85 46.69 -22.98 -45.33
N LEU A 86 46.32 -22.91 -44.05
CA LEU A 86 47.27 -22.91 -42.95
C LEU A 86 47.74 -24.36 -42.75
N LEU A 87 48.97 -24.65 -43.19
CA LEU A 87 49.54 -26.00 -43.23
C LEU A 87 49.88 -26.55 -41.85
N ASN A 88 50.18 -25.69 -40.89
CA ASN A 88 50.50 -26.06 -39.52
C ASN A 88 49.32 -25.90 -38.55
N ALA A 89 48.09 -25.81 -39.05
CA ALA A 89 46.91 -25.88 -38.19
C ALA A 89 46.86 -27.20 -37.40
N ASP A 90 46.26 -27.16 -36.23
CA ASP A 90 46.08 -28.30 -35.34
C ASP A 90 45.28 -29.41 -36.06
N GLY A 91 45.79 -30.64 -36.00
CA GLY A 91 45.20 -31.81 -36.65
C GLY A 91 45.60 -31.97 -38.12
N HIS A 92 45.25 -31.02 -38.99
CA HIS A 92 45.60 -31.05 -40.41
C HIS A 92 45.55 -29.65 -41.05
N ALA A 93 46.14 -29.49 -42.25
CA ALA A 93 46.07 -28.25 -43.01
C ALA A 93 44.61 -27.78 -43.21
N GLY A 94 44.32 -26.50 -42.98
CA GLY A 94 42.95 -25.99 -42.93
C GLY A 94 42.79 -24.53 -43.34
N GLY A 95 41.55 -24.13 -43.66
CA GLY A 95 41.17 -22.76 -44.02
C GLY A 95 40.53 -22.00 -42.86
N ILE A 96 39.48 -21.21 -43.15
CA ILE A 96 38.66 -20.53 -42.14
C ILE A 96 38.12 -21.56 -41.12
N GLY A 97 38.20 -21.23 -39.84
CA GLY A 97 37.80 -22.07 -38.71
C GLY A 97 38.92 -22.94 -38.15
N SER A 98 40.01 -23.16 -38.90
CA SER A 98 41.17 -23.91 -38.40
C SER A 98 41.89 -23.17 -37.27
N THR A 99 42.44 -23.91 -36.32
CA THR A 99 43.11 -23.37 -35.14
C THR A 99 44.59 -23.76 -35.16
N LEU A 100 45.46 -22.91 -34.65
CA LEU A 100 46.86 -23.18 -34.39
C LEU A 100 47.16 -22.91 -32.92
N THR A 101 47.47 -23.96 -32.16
CA THR A 101 47.90 -23.83 -30.77
C THR A 101 49.30 -23.24 -30.72
N VAL A 102 49.51 -22.25 -29.84
CA VAL A 102 50.82 -21.64 -29.67
C VAL A 102 51.76 -22.61 -28.95
N PRO A 103 52.91 -22.98 -29.56
CA PRO A 103 53.83 -23.92 -28.93
C PRO A 103 54.54 -23.28 -27.74
N PHE A 104 54.74 -24.06 -26.67
CA PHE A 104 55.46 -23.63 -25.47
C PHE A 104 56.95 -23.44 -25.76
N THR A 105 57.30 -22.23 -26.21
CA THR A 105 58.65 -21.87 -26.66
C THR A 105 58.99 -20.44 -26.25
N GLY A 106 60.28 -20.12 -26.15
CA GLY A 106 60.75 -18.80 -25.75
C GLY A 106 60.24 -18.40 -24.37
N ASN A 107 59.71 -17.19 -24.23
CA ASN A 107 59.16 -16.68 -22.96
C ASN A 107 57.76 -17.24 -22.64
N TYR A 108 57.22 -18.16 -23.46
CA TYR A 108 55.96 -18.87 -23.21
C TYR A 108 56.20 -20.37 -22.92
N PHE A 109 57.42 -20.75 -22.50
CA PHE A 109 57.80 -22.16 -22.31
C PHE A 109 57.07 -22.84 -21.15
N ASP A 110 56.60 -22.06 -20.18
CA ASP A 110 55.86 -22.49 -19.00
C ASP A 110 54.34 -22.56 -19.25
N GLY A 111 53.90 -22.23 -20.47
CA GLY A 111 52.50 -22.21 -20.86
C GLY A 111 51.71 -21.01 -20.30
N ALA A 112 52.38 -20.03 -19.68
CA ALA A 112 51.80 -18.79 -19.20
C ALA A 112 52.54 -17.59 -19.80
N LEU A 113 51.80 -16.67 -20.42
CA LEU A 113 52.32 -15.43 -20.96
C LEU A 113 52.02 -14.31 -19.98
N SER A 114 53.02 -13.92 -19.19
CA SER A 114 52.90 -12.86 -18.18
C SER A 114 52.78 -11.48 -18.83
N PRO A 115 52.32 -10.44 -18.11
CA PRO A 115 52.31 -9.08 -18.60
C PRO A 115 53.67 -8.68 -19.18
N GLU A 116 53.66 -8.00 -20.33
CA GLU A 116 54.83 -7.54 -21.07
C GLU A 116 55.69 -8.63 -21.74
N GLU A 117 55.44 -9.91 -21.47
CA GLU A 117 56.12 -11.01 -22.17
C GLU A 117 55.66 -11.13 -23.61
N ASN A 118 56.51 -11.70 -24.45
CA ASN A 118 56.24 -11.90 -25.86
C ASN A 118 56.63 -13.31 -26.32
N PHE A 119 55.93 -13.79 -27.32
CA PHE A 119 56.20 -15.06 -27.97
C PHE A 119 56.18 -14.90 -29.49
N LYS A 120 56.72 -15.90 -30.18
CA LYS A 120 56.68 -15.98 -31.65
C LYS A 120 55.83 -17.17 -32.07
N VAL A 121 55.06 -16.96 -33.12
CA VAL A 121 54.29 -18.02 -33.78
C VAL A 121 54.52 -17.93 -35.27
N ASP A 122 54.75 -19.09 -35.89
CA ASP A 122 54.85 -19.21 -37.34
C ASP A 122 53.50 -19.63 -37.90
N PHE A 123 52.96 -18.86 -38.83
CA PHE A 123 51.84 -19.25 -39.67
C PHE A 123 52.38 -19.74 -41.01
N ILE A 124 52.26 -21.03 -41.28
CA ILE A 124 52.80 -21.66 -42.48
C ILE A 124 51.67 -21.78 -43.51
N ILE A 125 51.65 -20.90 -44.51
CA ILE A 125 50.57 -20.84 -45.49
C ILE A 125 50.97 -21.58 -46.78
N GLY A 126 50.18 -22.57 -47.19
CA GLY A 126 50.28 -23.22 -48.49
C GLY A 126 49.59 -22.38 -49.55
N LEU A 127 50.34 -21.96 -50.56
CA LEU A 127 49.82 -21.10 -51.62
C LEU A 127 49.17 -21.92 -52.73
N ALA A 128 47.88 -21.67 -52.99
CA ALA A 128 47.15 -22.27 -54.11
C ALA A 128 47.39 -21.51 -55.44
N SER A 129 47.82 -20.25 -55.38
CA SER A 129 48.22 -19.44 -56.53
C SER A 129 49.26 -18.38 -56.11
N PRO A 130 50.00 -17.75 -57.05
CA PRO A 130 50.96 -16.69 -56.73
C PRO A 130 50.28 -15.33 -56.49
N SER A 131 48.97 -15.31 -56.28
CA SER A 131 48.17 -14.09 -56.11
C SER A 131 48.26 -13.55 -54.68
N LYS A 132 47.96 -12.26 -54.50
CA LYS A 132 47.81 -11.65 -53.16
C LYS A 132 46.66 -12.31 -52.39
N PHE A 133 46.81 -12.46 -51.08
CA PHE A 133 45.79 -12.98 -50.18
C PHE A 133 45.73 -12.20 -48.87
N THR A 134 44.62 -12.39 -48.16
CA THR A 134 44.33 -11.81 -46.83
C THR A 134 44.33 -12.93 -45.81
N PHE A 135 44.93 -12.68 -44.65
CA PHE A 135 45.01 -13.63 -43.55
C PHE A 135 44.72 -12.94 -42.22
N HIS A 136 43.55 -13.23 -41.64
CA HIS A 136 43.14 -12.71 -40.34
C HIS A 136 42.93 -13.87 -39.36
N VAL A 137 43.30 -13.63 -38.11
CA VAL A 137 43.17 -14.60 -37.02
C VAL A 137 42.54 -13.95 -35.79
N ASP A 138 41.76 -14.74 -35.06
CA ASP A 138 41.33 -14.44 -33.70
C ASP A 138 42.27 -15.14 -32.73
N ALA A 139 42.76 -14.40 -31.74
CA ALA A 139 43.52 -14.93 -30.62
C ALA A 139 42.57 -15.44 -29.54
N LEU A 140 42.78 -16.69 -29.14
CA LEU A 140 42.03 -17.39 -28.11
C LEU A 140 42.96 -17.72 -26.94
N GLY A 141 42.46 -17.66 -25.70
CA GLY A 141 43.22 -18.04 -24.51
C GLY A 141 42.41 -17.99 -23.24
N THR A 142 42.99 -18.49 -22.15
CA THR A 142 42.41 -18.43 -20.81
C THR A 142 43.09 -17.31 -20.02
N VAL A 143 42.30 -16.35 -19.54
CA VAL A 143 42.79 -15.27 -18.67
C VAL A 143 42.91 -15.80 -17.25
N VAL A 144 44.14 -15.98 -16.77
CA VAL A 144 44.40 -16.29 -15.37
C VAL A 144 44.39 -14.96 -14.62
N ARG A 145 43.22 -14.64 -14.07
CA ARG A 145 43.05 -13.56 -13.12
C ARG A 145 43.74 -13.98 -11.84
N VAL A 146 45.01 -13.57 -11.68
CA VAL A 146 45.62 -13.56 -10.35
C VAL A 146 44.73 -12.63 -9.54
N GLY A 147 43.94 -13.18 -8.61
CA GLY A 147 43.14 -12.36 -7.71
C GLY A 147 44.08 -11.35 -7.09
N GLY A 148 43.95 -10.09 -7.49
CA GLY A 148 44.67 -9.00 -6.85
C GLY A 148 44.35 -9.06 -5.36
N MET A 149 45.29 -8.64 -4.53
CA MET A 149 44.90 -8.24 -3.18
C MET A 149 43.73 -7.25 -3.33
N PRO A 150 42.72 -7.30 -2.46
CA PRO A 150 41.60 -6.37 -2.56
C PRO A 150 42.13 -4.94 -2.46
N ASP A 151 42.20 -4.24 -3.59
CA ASP A 151 42.50 -2.81 -3.63
C ASP A 151 41.21 -2.07 -3.28
N PRO A 152 41.17 -1.31 -2.17
CA PRO A 152 39.97 -0.58 -1.80
C PRO A 152 39.69 0.53 -2.81
N VAL A 153 38.42 0.68 -3.20
CA VAL A 153 37.94 1.83 -3.96
C VAL A 153 37.48 2.91 -2.97
N ASP A 154 38.07 4.10 -3.05
CA ASP A 154 37.61 5.27 -2.30
C ASP A 154 36.42 5.91 -3.03
N VAL A 155 35.21 5.41 -2.73
CA VAL A 155 33.94 5.93 -3.29
C VAL A 155 33.71 7.39 -2.88
N THR A 156 34.24 7.83 -1.72
CA THR A 156 34.16 9.24 -1.29
C THR A 156 34.97 10.13 -2.21
N ALA A 157 36.17 9.71 -2.63
CA ALA A 157 36.99 10.46 -3.57
C ALA A 157 36.32 10.61 -4.95
N ILE A 158 35.52 9.62 -5.37
CA ILE A 158 34.81 9.64 -6.67
C ILE A 158 33.58 10.55 -6.60
N THR A 159 32.78 10.42 -5.55
CA THR A 159 31.45 11.04 -5.47
C THR A 159 31.42 12.35 -4.68
N GLY A 160 32.46 12.61 -3.89
CA GLY A 160 32.52 13.73 -2.94
C GLY A 160 31.68 13.54 -1.67
N GLN A 161 31.01 12.40 -1.50
CA GLN A 161 30.08 12.18 -0.39
C GLN A 161 30.66 11.28 0.71
N LYS A 162 30.35 11.61 1.97
CA LYS A 162 30.80 10.87 3.16
C LYS A 162 29.64 10.20 3.87
N ILE A 163 29.88 9.01 4.42
CA ILE A 163 28.95 8.26 5.26
C ILE A 163 29.43 8.21 6.72
N ALA A 164 28.51 7.98 7.64
CA ALA A 164 28.71 7.97 9.09
C ALA A 164 28.09 6.70 9.70
N GLY A 165 28.56 5.52 9.27
CA GLY A 165 28.12 4.25 9.87
C GLY A 165 28.14 3.07 8.90
N PRO A 166 27.57 1.93 9.32
CA PRO A 166 27.34 0.77 8.47
C PRO A 166 26.48 1.12 7.25
N VAL A 167 26.68 0.37 6.18
CA VAL A 167 25.89 0.45 4.94
C VAL A 167 25.13 -0.86 4.72
N THR A 168 24.03 -0.77 3.97
CA THR A 168 23.35 -1.93 3.38
C THR A 168 23.65 -2.01 1.89
N SER A 169 23.38 -3.15 1.25
CA SER A 169 23.71 -3.40 -0.15
C SER A 169 22.69 -4.29 -0.86
N TRP A 170 22.41 -4.01 -2.13
CA TRP A 170 21.57 -4.84 -2.99
C TRP A 170 21.99 -4.68 -4.47
N GLN A 171 21.42 -5.50 -5.35
CA GLN A 171 21.73 -5.49 -6.78
C GLN A 171 20.45 -5.50 -7.62
N THR A 172 20.36 -4.65 -8.65
CA THR A 172 19.24 -4.67 -9.62
C THR A 172 19.72 -4.99 -11.04
N PRO A 173 18.91 -5.73 -11.83
CA PRO A 173 19.21 -5.93 -13.25
C PRO A 173 18.86 -4.69 -14.09
N ASP A 174 19.79 -4.26 -14.95
CA ASP A 174 19.60 -3.26 -16.01
C ASP A 174 19.93 -3.90 -17.38
N GLY A 175 18.91 -4.53 -17.98
CA GLY A 175 19.06 -5.29 -19.21
C GLY A 175 20.03 -6.46 -19.03
N ARG A 176 21.19 -6.41 -19.71
CA ARG A 176 22.26 -7.42 -19.59
C ARG A 176 23.28 -7.11 -18.49
N TYR A 177 23.12 -5.97 -17.81
CA TYR A 177 24.03 -5.48 -16.79
C TYR A 177 23.40 -5.61 -15.41
N THR A 178 24.25 -5.59 -14.39
CA THR A 178 23.85 -5.50 -12.99
C THR A 178 24.29 -4.15 -12.47
N VAL A 179 23.40 -3.49 -11.72
CA VAL A 179 23.70 -2.29 -10.97
C VAL A 179 23.84 -2.67 -9.50
N GLU A 180 24.96 -2.30 -8.91
CA GLU A 180 25.28 -2.55 -7.50
C GLU A 180 24.95 -1.29 -6.70
N HIS A 181 24.34 -1.46 -5.52
CA HIS A 181 23.94 -0.34 -4.68
C HIS A 181 24.50 -0.49 -3.26
N LEU A 182 24.84 0.66 -2.66
CA LEU A 182 25.18 0.80 -1.25
C LEU A 182 24.39 1.97 -0.67
N ALA A 183 23.77 1.80 0.49
CA ALA A 183 23.06 2.90 1.16
C ALA A 183 23.51 3.09 2.59
N GLY A 184 23.59 4.35 3.02
CA GLY A 184 23.96 4.70 4.38
C GLY A 184 23.67 6.16 4.72
N GLN A 185 23.80 6.46 6.00
CA GLN A 185 23.59 7.80 6.56
C GLN A 185 24.84 8.68 6.39
N SER A 186 24.67 9.95 6.03
CA SER A 186 25.70 10.99 6.07
C SER A 186 25.94 11.50 7.49
N GLN A 187 27.01 12.28 7.73
CA GLN A 187 27.23 12.93 9.04
C GLN A 187 26.11 13.90 9.45
N ASN A 188 25.34 14.42 8.47
CA ASN A 188 24.24 15.35 8.69
C ASN A 188 22.87 14.65 8.72
N GLY A 189 22.85 13.32 8.70
CA GLY A 189 21.62 12.52 8.74
C GLY A 189 20.95 12.29 7.39
N ASP A 190 21.60 12.64 6.28
CA ASP A 190 21.04 12.41 4.94
C ASP A 190 21.16 10.94 4.55
N LEU A 191 20.13 10.38 3.93
CA LEU A 191 20.17 9.05 3.34
C LEU A 191 20.76 9.14 1.93
N LEU A 192 21.93 8.53 1.75
CA LEU A 192 22.64 8.50 0.48
C LEU A 192 22.64 7.09 -0.09
N VAL A 193 22.36 6.97 -1.40
CA VAL A 193 22.49 5.72 -2.15
C VAL A 193 23.58 5.90 -3.20
N PHE A 194 24.62 5.09 -3.10
CA PHE A 194 25.70 4.97 -4.06
C PHE A 194 25.40 3.82 -5.01
N TYR A 195 25.70 4.00 -6.29
CA TYR A 195 25.48 2.95 -7.27
C TYR A 195 26.60 2.88 -8.30
N TRP A 196 26.87 1.67 -8.76
CA TRP A 196 27.88 1.37 -9.76
C TRP A 196 27.31 0.42 -10.81
N SER A 197 27.76 0.57 -12.07
CA SER A 197 27.46 -0.42 -13.11
C SER A 197 28.64 -0.56 -14.07
N PRO A 198 28.70 -1.62 -14.89
CA PRO A 198 29.71 -1.73 -15.95
C PRO A 198 29.67 -0.61 -17.00
N ARG A 199 28.64 0.25 -16.98
CA ARG A 199 28.48 1.40 -17.88
C ARG A 199 28.95 2.72 -17.27
N ALA A 200 28.98 2.83 -15.94
CA ALA A 200 29.30 4.06 -15.22
C ALA A 200 29.96 3.73 -13.88
N ASP A 201 31.07 4.41 -13.61
CA ASP A 201 31.75 4.32 -12.31
C ASP A 201 30.85 4.88 -11.18
N TRP A 202 31.27 4.75 -9.93
CA TRP A 202 30.46 5.08 -8.75
C TRP A 202 29.79 6.45 -8.86
N GLN A 203 28.48 6.44 -8.70
CA GLN A 203 27.62 7.61 -8.63
C GLN A 203 26.87 7.61 -7.29
N PHE A 204 26.14 8.68 -7.01
CA PHE A 204 25.26 8.72 -5.84
C PHE A 204 23.96 9.46 -6.15
N VAL A 205 22.97 9.21 -5.30
CA VAL A 205 21.72 9.97 -5.20
C VAL A 205 21.46 10.30 -3.73
N ASN A 206 21.07 11.54 -3.46
CA ASN A 206 20.63 11.97 -2.14
C ASN A 206 19.12 11.72 -2.01
N VAL A 207 18.74 10.67 -1.29
CA VAL A 207 17.33 10.31 -1.08
C VAL A 207 16.64 11.31 -0.16
N THR A 208 17.37 11.91 0.79
CA THR A 208 16.85 12.97 1.65
C THR A 208 16.47 14.21 0.86
N GLU A 209 17.25 14.60 -0.16
CA GLU A 209 16.87 15.72 -1.04
C GLU A 209 15.58 15.45 -1.83
N LYS A 210 15.32 14.19 -2.20
CA LYS A 210 14.11 13.80 -2.94
C LYS A 210 12.87 13.74 -2.08
N THR A 211 13.02 13.30 -0.83
CA THR A 211 11.89 12.95 0.05
C THR A 211 11.66 13.96 1.18
N GLY A 212 12.64 14.83 1.43
CA GLY A 212 12.67 15.73 2.59
C GLY A 212 12.94 15.02 3.92
N GLN A 213 13.16 13.70 3.93
CA GLN A 213 13.30 12.92 5.17
C GLN A 213 14.74 12.55 5.47
N LYS A 214 15.13 12.78 6.73
CA LYS A 214 16.43 12.39 7.30
C LYS A 214 16.28 11.11 8.11
N ILE A 215 17.40 10.40 8.26
CA ILE A 215 17.48 9.17 9.05
C ILE A 215 18.54 9.27 10.16
N VAL A 216 18.48 8.35 11.12
CA VAL A 216 19.44 8.11 12.19
C VAL A 216 19.89 6.65 12.16
N GLY A 217 21.19 6.43 12.05
CA GLY A 217 21.77 5.09 12.12
C GLY A 217 21.70 4.30 10.80
N PRO A 218 21.96 2.98 10.87
CA PRO A 218 21.94 2.10 9.71
C PRO A 218 20.54 1.90 9.13
N VAL A 219 20.49 1.49 7.86
CA VAL A 219 19.26 1.14 7.15
C VAL A 219 19.29 -0.31 6.69
N THR A 220 18.12 -0.87 6.40
CA THR A 220 17.96 -2.21 5.83
C THR A 220 17.37 -2.12 4.43
N SER A 221 17.88 -2.90 3.47
CA SER A 221 17.39 -2.93 2.09
C SER A 221 16.70 -4.24 1.73
N TRP A 222 15.69 -4.17 0.87
CA TRP A 222 15.12 -5.32 0.17
C TRP A 222 14.55 -4.90 -1.19
N GLN A 223 14.10 -5.88 -1.97
CA GLN A 223 13.58 -5.65 -3.32
C GLN A 223 12.29 -6.43 -3.51
N THR A 224 11.33 -5.84 -4.23
CA THR A 224 10.09 -6.50 -4.64
C THR A 224 9.84 -6.33 -6.14
N ARG A 225 8.77 -6.95 -6.64
CA ARG A 225 8.35 -6.89 -8.05
C ARG A 225 7.00 -6.18 -8.18
N ASP A 226 6.96 -5.16 -9.03
CA ASP A 226 5.72 -4.54 -9.53
C ASP A 226 5.61 -4.83 -11.04
N GLY A 227 4.92 -5.93 -11.36
CA GLY A 227 4.87 -6.45 -12.72
C GLY A 227 6.27 -6.73 -13.28
N ARG A 228 6.66 -6.00 -14.33
CA ARG A 228 8.00 -6.12 -14.94
C ARG A 228 9.08 -5.30 -14.22
N TYR A 229 8.69 -4.43 -13.31
CA TYR A 229 9.58 -3.50 -12.63
C TYR A 229 10.10 -4.11 -11.33
N THR A 230 11.33 -3.76 -10.98
CA THR A 230 11.88 -4.01 -9.65
C THR A 230 11.67 -2.75 -8.83
N VAL A 231 11.16 -2.91 -7.61
CA VAL A 231 11.03 -1.83 -6.63
C VAL A 231 12.11 -2.05 -5.56
N GLU A 232 12.86 -0.99 -5.28
CA GLU A 232 13.99 -1.01 -4.34
C GLU A 232 13.55 -0.32 -3.06
N HIS A 233 13.81 -0.92 -1.91
CA HIS A 233 13.33 -0.42 -0.62
C HIS A 233 14.48 -0.22 0.37
N LEU A 234 14.32 0.79 1.22
CA LEU A 234 15.17 1.06 2.37
C LEU A 234 14.30 1.37 3.59
N ALA A 235 14.57 0.77 4.74
CA ALA A 235 13.94 1.13 6.00
C ALA A 235 14.96 1.70 6.98
N GLY A 236 14.61 2.81 7.65
CA GLY A 236 15.45 3.50 8.61
C GLY A 236 14.65 4.28 9.65
N GLN A 237 15.31 4.64 10.74
CA GLN A 237 14.71 5.43 11.81
C GLN A 237 14.84 6.94 11.52
N SER A 238 13.78 7.73 11.74
CA SER A 238 13.84 9.20 11.72
C SER A 238 14.50 9.76 12.99
N GLN A 239 14.83 11.05 13.00
CA GLN A 239 15.32 11.72 14.22
C GLN A 239 14.31 11.69 15.38
N ASN A 240 13.02 11.55 15.06
CA ASN A 240 11.94 11.50 16.05
C ASN A 240 11.61 10.07 16.50
N GLY A 241 12.30 9.05 15.95
CA GLY A 241 12.03 7.64 16.26
C GLY A 241 10.96 6.99 15.39
N ASP A 242 10.53 7.64 14.31
CA ASP A 242 9.62 7.03 13.35
C ASP A 242 10.37 6.01 12.48
N LEU A 243 9.72 4.89 12.14
CA LEU A 243 10.17 3.98 11.11
C LEU A 243 9.73 4.53 9.75
N LEU A 244 10.70 4.86 8.91
CA LEU A 244 10.47 5.33 7.55
C LEU A 244 10.84 4.22 6.57
N VAL A 245 9.96 3.98 5.60
CA VAL A 245 10.27 3.14 4.45
C VAL A 245 10.37 4.03 3.22
N PHE A 246 11.54 4.02 2.61
CA PHE A 246 11.83 4.66 1.34
C PHE A 246 11.72 3.62 0.23
N TYR A 247 11.13 3.99 -0.89
CA TYR A 247 11.03 3.08 -2.02
C TYR A 247 11.30 3.82 -3.32
N TRP A 248 12.05 3.17 -4.20
CA TRP A 248 12.30 3.64 -5.55
C TRP A 248 11.59 2.74 -6.55
N SER A 249 10.89 3.36 -7.50
CA SER A 249 10.38 2.66 -8.68
C SER A 249 10.72 3.44 -9.95
N PRO A 250 10.82 2.74 -11.11
CA PRO A 250 10.99 3.40 -12.41
C PRO A 250 9.87 4.39 -12.78
N ARG A 251 8.74 4.37 -12.05
CA ARG A 251 7.57 5.22 -12.31
C ARG A 251 7.55 6.50 -11.48
N ALA A 252 8.07 6.47 -10.27
CA ALA A 252 7.89 7.54 -9.28
C ALA A 252 9.18 8.05 -8.63
N ASP A 253 10.36 7.51 -9.01
CA ASP A 253 11.63 7.78 -8.32
C ASP A 253 11.53 7.46 -6.82
N TRP A 254 12.44 7.97 -5.99
CA TRP A 254 12.42 7.78 -4.53
C TRP A 254 11.23 8.49 -3.87
N GLN A 255 10.43 7.71 -3.17
CA GLN A 255 9.32 8.13 -2.32
C GLN A 255 9.54 7.61 -0.89
N PHE A 256 8.69 8.02 0.05
CA PHE A 256 8.72 7.48 1.41
C PHE A 256 7.32 7.32 2.01
N VAL A 257 7.23 6.48 3.03
CA VAL A 257 6.07 6.34 3.92
C VAL A 257 6.56 6.25 5.36
N ASN A 258 5.88 6.97 6.27
CA ASN A 258 6.09 6.82 7.71
C ASN A 258 5.20 5.70 8.22
N VAL A 259 5.75 4.49 8.35
CA VAL A 259 4.98 3.30 8.72
C VAL A 259 4.63 3.25 10.20
N THR A 260 5.33 4.04 11.03
CA THR A 260 5.01 4.16 12.45
C THR A 260 3.65 4.79 12.70
N SER A 261 3.15 5.62 11.78
CA SER A 261 1.80 6.18 11.86
C SER A 261 0.67 5.13 11.82
N HIS A 262 0.99 3.87 11.54
CA HIS A 262 0.03 2.76 11.49
C HIS A 262 -0.06 1.92 12.78
N VAL A 263 0.69 2.24 13.84
CA VAL A 263 0.56 1.59 15.17
C VAL A 263 -0.07 2.56 16.16
N ALA A 264 -1.03 2.08 16.94
CA ALA A 264 -1.66 2.85 18.03
C ALA A 264 -0.63 3.39 19.04
N ASP A 265 0.39 2.60 19.35
CA ASP A 265 1.39 2.94 20.39
C ASP A 265 2.39 4.07 20.00
N GLY A 266 2.21 4.75 18.85
CA GLY A 266 3.02 5.92 18.47
C GLY A 266 4.46 5.62 18.06
N LYS A 267 5.38 6.58 18.25
CA LYS A 267 6.79 6.59 17.74
C LYS A 267 7.67 5.49 18.35
N VAL A 268 8.20 4.57 17.54
CA VAL A 268 8.64 3.28 18.12
C VAL A 268 9.72 2.49 17.33
N ALA A 269 10.40 3.05 16.34
CA ALA A 269 11.66 2.42 15.90
C ALA A 269 12.79 2.86 16.82
N ASN A 270 13.61 1.91 17.28
CA ASN A 270 14.82 2.13 18.06
C ASN A 270 15.84 1.02 17.76
N GLY A 271 16.55 1.20 16.65
CA GLY A 271 17.48 0.22 16.13
C GLY A 271 17.33 -0.01 14.63
N VAL A 272 18.11 -0.96 14.11
CA VAL A 272 18.04 -1.37 12.71
C VAL A 272 16.89 -2.37 12.52
N PRO A 273 15.92 -2.09 11.64
CA PRO A 273 14.84 -3.03 11.37
C PRO A 273 15.36 -4.26 10.62
N THR A 274 14.82 -5.43 10.91
CA THR A 274 15.04 -6.65 10.13
C THR A 274 13.91 -6.86 9.12
N VAL A 275 14.17 -7.55 8.02
CA VAL A 275 13.22 -7.70 6.91
C VAL A 275 13.13 -9.14 6.41
N TYR A 276 11.93 -9.55 6.02
CA TYR A 276 11.69 -10.73 5.19
C TYR A 276 10.42 -10.53 4.35
N GLN A 277 10.24 -11.43 3.38
CA GLN A 277 9.08 -11.45 2.50
C GLN A 277 8.51 -12.87 2.45
N LEU A 278 7.19 -12.99 2.36
CA LEU A 278 6.51 -14.27 2.16
C LEU A 278 5.27 -14.11 1.30
N ALA A 279 4.84 -15.21 0.68
CA ALA A 279 3.60 -15.26 -0.09
C ALA A 279 2.40 -15.45 0.83
N ASP A 280 1.38 -14.60 0.69
CA ASP A 280 0.08 -14.72 1.34
C ASP A 280 -1.00 -14.76 0.25
N GLY A 281 -1.46 -15.97 -0.07
CA GLY A 281 -2.28 -16.21 -1.25
C GLY A 281 -1.52 -15.85 -2.54
N ASN A 282 -2.05 -14.90 -3.31
CA ASN A 282 -1.44 -14.41 -4.55
C ASN A 282 -0.63 -13.12 -4.34
N GLU A 283 -0.51 -12.64 -3.10
CA GLU A 283 0.17 -11.39 -2.77
C GLU A 283 1.53 -11.67 -2.14
N ASN A 284 2.49 -10.78 -2.38
CA ASN A 284 3.75 -10.74 -1.63
C ASN A 284 3.57 -9.82 -0.44
N VAL A 285 3.90 -10.31 0.75
CA VAL A 285 3.86 -9.52 1.99
C VAL A 285 5.29 -9.13 2.34
N GLU A 286 5.48 -7.85 2.62
CA GLU A 286 6.75 -7.27 3.05
C GLU A 286 6.69 -7.03 4.55
N LEU A 287 7.64 -7.56 5.33
CA LEU A 287 7.59 -7.49 6.80
C LEU A 287 8.83 -6.84 7.37
N LEU A 288 8.65 -5.95 8.35
CA LEU A 288 9.71 -5.29 9.09
C LEU A 288 9.55 -5.58 10.59
N GLY A 289 10.59 -6.11 11.21
CA GLY A 289 10.68 -6.26 12.66
C GLY A 289 11.61 -5.21 13.25
N THR A 290 11.17 -4.47 14.27
CA THR A 290 12.04 -3.52 14.97
C THR A 290 11.74 -3.48 16.46
N ARG A 291 12.66 -2.90 17.22
CA ARG A 291 12.52 -2.71 18.66
C ARG A 291 12.06 -1.28 18.96
N SER A 292 11.19 -1.11 19.95
CA SER A 292 10.81 0.21 20.47
C SER A 292 11.79 0.76 21.53
N PRO A 293 11.73 2.06 21.86
CA PRO A 293 12.49 2.61 22.98
C PRO A 293 12.24 1.89 24.32
N SER A 294 11.02 1.37 24.53
CA SER A 294 10.65 0.57 25.72
C SER A 294 11.12 -0.89 25.63
N GLY A 295 11.72 -1.32 24.52
CA GLY A 295 12.15 -2.69 24.29
C GLY A 295 11.06 -3.61 23.73
N SER A 296 9.92 -3.08 23.28
CA SER A 296 8.89 -3.90 22.63
C SER A 296 9.35 -4.35 21.25
N LEU A 297 9.08 -5.59 20.88
CA LEU A 297 9.26 -6.10 19.51
C LEU A 297 8.00 -5.77 18.70
N LEU A 298 8.19 -4.97 17.66
CA LEU A 298 7.13 -4.52 16.77
C LEU A 298 7.29 -5.15 15.40
N LEU A 299 6.17 -5.59 14.86
CA LEU A 299 6.08 -6.17 13.53
C LEU A 299 5.19 -5.30 12.66
N TYR A 300 5.76 -4.79 11.58
CA TYR A 300 5.07 -4.08 10.52
C TYR A 300 4.96 -4.97 9.31
N TRP A 301 3.86 -4.87 8.57
CA TRP A 301 3.77 -5.52 7.26
C TRP A 301 3.01 -4.67 6.26
N TRP A 302 3.38 -4.82 5.00
CA TRP A 302 2.67 -4.25 3.88
C TRP A 302 2.22 -5.36 2.94
N LYS A 303 1.01 -5.22 2.39
CA LYS A 303 0.55 -5.97 1.22
C LYS A 303 -0.35 -5.12 0.34
N PRO A 304 -0.41 -5.37 -0.97
CA PRO A 304 -1.16 -4.53 -1.91
C PRO A 304 -2.61 -4.31 -1.49
N SER A 305 -3.28 -5.34 -0.98
CA SER A 305 -4.68 -5.26 -0.59
C SER A 305 -4.94 -4.45 0.69
N ARG A 306 -3.95 -4.22 1.56
CA ARG A 306 -4.15 -3.65 2.90
C ARG A 306 -3.34 -2.42 3.25
N ASP A 307 -2.31 -2.11 2.48
CA ASP A 307 -1.30 -1.12 2.88
C ASP A 307 -0.62 -1.50 4.22
N TRP A 308 0.22 -0.63 4.75
CA TRP A 308 0.97 -0.88 5.98
C TRP A 308 0.05 -1.08 7.19
N GLN A 309 0.32 -2.15 7.93
CA GLN A 309 -0.28 -2.50 9.21
C GLN A 309 0.82 -2.81 10.22
N ALA A 310 0.45 -2.95 11.49
CA ALA A 310 1.41 -3.29 12.54
C ALA A 310 0.78 -4.04 13.72
N VAL A 311 1.64 -4.74 14.46
CA VAL A 311 1.30 -5.39 15.73
C VAL A 311 2.48 -5.33 16.69
N ASN A 312 2.18 -5.20 17.99
CA ASN A 312 3.17 -5.25 19.06
C ASN A 312 3.29 -6.69 19.59
N LEU A 313 4.33 -7.43 19.16
CA LEU A 313 4.53 -8.82 19.57
C LEU A 313 4.89 -8.96 21.06
N SER A 314 5.50 -7.93 21.65
CA SER A 314 5.77 -7.91 23.09
C SER A 314 4.48 -7.79 23.92
N GLU A 315 3.45 -7.13 23.39
CA GLU A 315 2.15 -7.09 24.03
C GLU A 315 1.38 -8.39 23.90
N ILE A 316 1.65 -9.20 22.88
CA ILE A 316 1.06 -10.53 22.75
C ILE A 316 1.75 -11.52 23.70
N THR A 317 3.08 -11.48 23.74
CA THR A 317 3.89 -12.50 24.42
C THR A 317 4.28 -12.14 25.85
N GLY A 318 4.16 -10.87 26.22
CA GLY A 318 4.66 -10.33 27.48
C GLY A 318 6.17 -10.30 27.61
N ARG A 319 6.91 -10.42 26.50
CA ARG A 319 8.38 -10.44 26.49
C ARG A 319 8.93 -9.28 25.67
N THR A 320 9.88 -8.55 26.25
CA THR A 320 10.62 -7.46 25.61
C THR A 320 12.00 -7.91 25.16
N ILE A 321 12.59 -7.19 24.22
CA ILE A 321 13.93 -7.38 23.66
C ILE A 321 14.83 -6.17 23.97
N SER A 322 16.15 -6.37 23.94
CA SER A 322 17.16 -5.34 24.29
C SER A 322 18.11 -4.97 23.15
N ALA A 323 18.04 -5.68 22.01
CA ALA A 323 18.84 -5.41 20.83
C ALA A 323 18.01 -5.56 19.54
N ASP A 324 18.60 -5.19 18.42
CA ASP A 324 17.99 -5.30 17.09
C ASP A 324 17.65 -6.76 16.79
N PRO A 325 16.42 -7.07 16.35
CA PRO A 325 16.02 -8.44 16.09
C PRO A 325 16.65 -8.99 14.81
N ALA A 326 16.91 -10.29 14.78
CA ALA A 326 17.13 -11.04 13.54
C ALA A 326 15.84 -11.78 13.16
N SER A 327 15.54 -11.88 11.86
CA SER A 327 14.39 -12.65 11.35
C SER A 327 14.78 -13.68 10.31
N TRP A 328 14.01 -14.77 10.25
CA TRP A 328 14.09 -15.77 9.17
C TRP A 328 12.76 -16.50 9.02
N LEU A 329 12.63 -17.21 7.90
CA LEU A 329 11.49 -18.08 7.60
C LEU A 329 11.90 -19.55 7.67
N THR A 330 10.97 -20.41 8.08
CA THR A 330 11.12 -21.86 7.99
C THR A 330 9.89 -22.44 7.33
N THR A 331 10.08 -23.24 6.28
CA THR A 331 8.98 -23.97 5.63
C THR A 331 8.60 -25.17 6.49
N ASP A 332 7.32 -25.32 6.79
CA ASP A 332 6.74 -26.47 7.47
C ASP A 332 5.54 -27.00 6.67
N GLY A 333 5.81 -27.95 5.76
CA GLY A 333 4.83 -28.41 4.78
C GLY A 333 4.36 -27.28 3.87
N ASP A 334 3.03 -27.07 3.83
CA ASP A 334 2.39 -25.97 3.09
C ASP A 334 2.37 -24.65 3.89
N SER A 335 2.88 -24.66 5.13
CA SER A 335 2.91 -23.49 6.01
C SER A 335 4.31 -22.87 6.07
N VAL A 336 4.36 -21.59 6.43
CA VAL A 336 5.59 -20.86 6.70
C VAL A 336 5.59 -20.39 8.14
N VAL A 337 6.66 -20.71 8.87
CA VAL A 337 6.91 -20.25 10.23
C VAL A 337 7.78 -18.99 10.17
N GLU A 338 7.26 -17.92 10.72
CA GLU A 338 7.96 -16.64 10.88
C GLU A 338 8.73 -16.65 12.20
N HIS A 339 9.98 -16.19 12.20
CA HIS A 339 10.81 -16.13 13.39
C HIS A 339 11.41 -14.75 13.61
N PHE A 340 11.51 -14.35 14.88
CA PHE A 340 12.35 -13.26 15.35
C PHE A 340 13.20 -13.74 16.52
N ALA A 341 14.45 -13.29 16.60
CA ALA A 341 15.29 -13.55 17.75
C ALA A 341 16.06 -12.31 18.19
N ALA A 342 16.10 -12.09 19.51
CA ALA A 342 16.89 -11.05 20.14
C ALA A 342 17.10 -11.37 21.63
N PRO A 343 18.17 -10.89 22.27
CA PRO A 343 18.31 -10.96 23.72
C PRO A 343 17.26 -10.10 24.43
N ASP A 344 16.86 -10.49 25.64
CA ASP A 344 16.14 -9.62 26.58
C ASP A 344 17.10 -8.68 27.35
N GLN A 345 16.58 -7.86 28.26
CA GLN A 345 17.39 -6.91 29.05
C GLN A 345 18.43 -7.60 29.95
N ASN A 346 18.25 -8.89 30.27
CA ASN A 346 19.18 -9.68 31.07
C ASN A 346 20.17 -10.49 30.20
N GLY A 347 20.10 -10.34 28.88
CA GLY A 347 20.96 -11.06 27.93
C GLY A 347 20.47 -12.48 27.61
N HIS A 348 19.25 -12.87 27.98
CA HIS A 348 18.69 -14.15 27.56
C HIS A 348 18.21 -14.10 26.11
N LEU A 349 18.67 -15.04 25.28
CA LEU A 349 18.18 -15.16 23.91
C LEU A 349 16.70 -15.58 23.89
N LEU A 350 15.86 -14.75 23.28
CA LEU A 350 14.46 -15.05 23.03
C LEU A 350 14.25 -15.36 21.55
N VAL A 351 13.40 -16.34 21.26
CA VAL A 351 12.92 -16.64 19.91
C VAL A 351 11.40 -16.55 19.91
N PHE A 352 10.86 -15.60 19.15
CA PHE A 352 9.44 -15.42 18.89
C PHE A 352 9.13 -16.13 17.58
N TRP A 353 8.12 -16.99 17.54
CA TRP A 353 7.76 -17.73 16.34
C TRP A 353 6.26 -17.99 16.25
N GLY A 354 5.76 -18.16 15.02
CA GLY A 354 4.35 -18.47 14.78
C GLY A 354 4.00 -18.58 13.29
N TYR A 355 2.73 -18.88 13.01
CA TYR A 355 2.16 -19.07 11.67
C TYR A 355 1.31 -17.86 11.23
N SER A 356 1.86 -16.65 11.29
CA SER A 356 1.17 -15.40 10.90
C SER A 356 -0.15 -15.07 11.61
N LYS A 357 -0.61 -15.84 12.59
CA LYS A 357 -1.96 -15.68 13.17
C LYS A 357 -2.29 -14.25 13.64
N PRO A 358 -1.43 -13.53 14.38
CA PRO A 358 -1.70 -12.13 14.76
C PRO A 358 -1.90 -11.22 13.55
N ARG A 359 -1.08 -11.39 12.51
CA ARG A 359 -1.17 -10.66 11.25
C ARG A 359 -2.47 -10.96 10.51
N LEU A 360 -2.80 -12.24 10.34
CA LEU A 360 -4.02 -12.67 9.65
C LEU A 360 -5.30 -12.22 10.36
N LEU A 361 -5.30 -12.13 11.69
CA LEU A 361 -6.42 -11.58 12.47
C LEU A 361 -6.52 -10.07 12.32
N THR A 362 -5.39 -9.35 12.38
CA THR A 362 -5.35 -7.90 12.14
C THR A 362 -5.80 -7.56 10.73
N ASP A 363 -5.35 -8.34 9.75
CA ASP A 363 -5.90 -8.29 8.40
C ASP A 363 -7.41 -8.60 8.47
N GLY A 364 -7.84 -9.74 9.02
CA GLY A 364 -9.26 -10.11 9.15
C GLY A 364 -10.18 -8.95 9.56
N LEU A 365 -9.82 -8.23 10.62
CA LEU A 365 -10.53 -7.06 11.16
C LEU A 365 -10.65 -5.89 10.16
N GLY A 366 -9.61 -5.63 9.38
CA GLY A 366 -9.60 -4.55 8.40
C GLY A 366 -10.21 -4.90 7.04
N ASN A 367 -10.82 -6.09 6.87
CA ASN A 367 -11.49 -6.45 5.61
C ASN A 367 -12.64 -5.47 5.33
N PRO A 368 -12.85 -5.08 4.04
CA PRO A 368 -14.08 -4.41 3.64
C PRO A 368 -15.31 -5.19 4.10
N PHE A 369 -16.36 -4.47 4.48
CA PHE A 369 -17.60 -5.06 4.93
C PHE A 369 -18.78 -4.38 4.25
N GLN A 370 -19.59 -5.16 3.51
CA GLN A 370 -20.69 -4.63 2.71
C GLN A 370 -20.17 -3.52 1.75
N SER A 371 -20.76 -2.32 1.82
CA SER A 371 -20.35 -1.13 1.08
C SER A 371 -19.14 -0.40 1.67
N LEU A 372 -18.71 -0.74 2.89
CA LEU A 372 -17.60 -0.09 3.56
C LEU A 372 -16.26 -0.60 3.03
N LYS A 373 -15.41 0.35 2.61
CA LYS A 373 -14.03 0.13 2.21
C LYS A 373 -13.14 1.18 2.87
N ARG A 374 -11.83 0.96 2.92
CA ARG A 374 -10.89 1.96 3.45
C ARG A 374 -10.96 3.24 2.61
N VAL A 375 -11.04 4.39 3.27
CA VAL A 375 -11.07 5.70 2.61
C VAL A 375 -10.01 6.59 3.27
N ARG A 376 -8.91 6.86 2.56
CA ARG A 376 -7.75 7.62 3.05
C ARG A 376 -7.29 8.73 2.10
N THR A 377 -8.13 9.04 1.12
CA THR A 377 -7.85 10.08 0.13
C THR A 377 -9.01 11.06 0.12
N PRO A 378 -8.75 12.36 -0.10
CA PRO A 378 -9.81 13.35 -0.23
C PRO A 378 -10.82 12.99 -1.31
N ARG A 379 -12.03 13.54 -1.22
CA ARG A 379 -13.08 13.39 -2.24
C ARG A 379 -13.56 14.76 -2.67
N ASN A 380 -13.62 14.97 -3.99
CA ASN A 380 -14.19 16.18 -4.55
C ASN A 380 -15.71 16.17 -4.39
N ILE A 381 -16.27 17.30 -3.96
CA ILE A 381 -17.72 17.51 -3.84
C ILE A 381 -18.12 18.75 -4.62
N ILE A 382 -19.15 18.62 -5.46
CA ILE A 382 -19.87 19.76 -6.02
C ILE A 382 -21.15 20.00 -5.22
N ALA A 383 -21.41 21.27 -4.90
CA ALA A 383 -22.66 21.72 -4.31
C ALA A 383 -23.49 22.50 -5.33
N ILE A 384 -24.67 21.96 -5.66
CA ILE A 384 -25.62 22.56 -6.59
C ILE A 384 -26.73 23.18 -5.76
N LEU A 385 -26.76 24.52 -5.72
CA LEU A 385 -27.79 25.28 -5.04
C LEU A 385 -29.00 25.38 -5.96
N TRP A 386 -30.11 24.75 -5.60
CA TRP A 386 -31.33 24.72 -6.41
C TRP A 386 -32.54 25.11 -5.56
N ASP A 387 -33.38 25.99 -6.09
CA ASP A 387 -34.47 26.60 -5.34
C ASP A 387 -35.80 26.54 -6.09
N TRP A 388 -36.78 25.90 -5.47
CA TRP A 388 -38.18 25.84 -5.92
C TRP A 388 -39.10 26.90 -5.30
N ASP A 389 -38.53 27.93 -4.68
CA ASP A 389 -39.19 29.11 -4.10
C ASP A 389 -40.12 28.77 -2.92
N SER A 390 -39.69 27.83 -2.04
CA SER A 390 -40.43 27.48 -0.82
C SER A 390 -39.98 28.27 0.40
N ASP A 391 -38.67 28.46 0.56
CA ASP A 391 -38.03 29.03 1.74
C ASP A 391 -36.91 30.00 1.35
N PRO A 392 -36.52 30.94 2.23
CA PRO A 392 -35.48 31.91 1.92
C PRO A 392 -34.13 31.25 1.61
N ARG A 393 -33.50 31.70 0.51
CA ARG A 393 -32.12 31.35 0.17
C ARG A 393 -31.14 31.81 1.25
N LEU A 394 -30.22 30.92 1.62
CA LEU A 394 -29.02 31.32 2.35
C LEU A 394 -28.01 31.95 1.39
N ASP A 395 -27.18 32.85 1.92
CA ASP A 395 -26.02 33.37 1.20
C ASP A 395 -25.08 32.21 0.85
N ARG A 396 -24.57 32.19 -0.39
CA ARG A 396 -23.66 31.13 -0.86
C ARG A 396 -22.47 30.95 0.07
N SER A 397 -21.90 32.04 0.60
CA SER A 397 -20.77 31.99 1.53
C SER A 397 -21.09 31.25 2.83
N VAL A 398 -22.33 31.33 3.32
CA VAL A 398 -22.76 30.60 4.53
C VAL A 398 -22.76 29.09 4.27
N ILE A 399 -23.18 28.67 3.07
CA ILE A 399 -23.17 27.27 2.65
C ILE A 399 -21.72 26.80 2.41
N GLU A 400 -20.91 27.60 1.73
CA GLU A 400 -19.48 27.32 1.52
C GLU A 400 -18.73 27.17 2.85
N ASP A 401 -18.98 28.04 3.82
CA ASP A 401 -18.38 27.96 5.15
C ASP A 401 -18.85 26.71 5.92
N ALA A 402 -20.14 26.35 5.82
CA ALA A 402 -20.68 25.15 6.48
C ALA A 402 -20.11 23.85 5.89
N LEU A 403 -19.86 23.79 4.58
CA LEU A 403 -19.29 22.61 3.93
C LEU A 403 -17.77 22.55 4.07
N PHE A 404 -17.09 23.65 3.73
CA PHE A 404 -15.65 23.68 3.45
C PHE A 404 -14.84 24.58 4.40
N GLY A 405 -15.49 25.22 5.38
CA GLY A 405 -14.84 26.06 6.38
C GLY A 405 -13.71 25.35 7.13
N VAL A 406 -12.83 26.13 7.76
CA VAL A 406 -11.67 25.57 8.49
C VAL A 406 -12.06 24.92 9.81
N THR A 407 -13.13 25.38 10.44
CA THR A 407 -13.62 24.90 11.75
C THR A 407 -15.14 24.83 11.74
N ASN A 408 -15.73 23.89 12.47
CA ASN A 408 -17.18 23.74 12.59
C ASN A 408 -17.87 23.64 11.21
N SER A 409 -17.29 22.81 10.35
CA SER A 409 -17.73 22.54 8.99
C SER A 409 -17.72 21.03 8.73
N VAL A 410 -18.36 20.58 7.66
CA VAL A 410 -18.34 19.16 7.28
C VAL A 410 -16.92 18.69 6.93
N ARG A 411 -16.13 19.56 6.30
CA ARG A 411 -14.70 19.33 6.04
C ARG A 411 -13.91 19.10 7.32
N ASP A 412 -14.12 19.95 8.31
CA ASP A 412 -13.45 19.87 9.62
C ASP A 412 -13.90 18.63 10.41
N TYR A 413 -15.21 18.32 10.39
CA TYR A 413 -15.76 17.09 10.98
C TYR A 413 -15.06 15.83 10.47
N PHE A 414 -14.90 15.69 9.16
CA PHE A 414 -14.23 14.54 8.56
C PHE A 414 -12.73 14.52 8.87
N LEU A 415 -12.06 15.67 8.95
CA LEU A 415 -10.65 15.74 9.35
C LEU A 415 -10.45 15.26 10.78
N GLU A 416 -11.30 15.68 11.72
CA GLU A 416 -11.25 15.26 13.13
C GLU A 416 -11.52 13.75 13.26
N ASN A 417 -12.62 13.26 12.69
CA ASN A 417 -13.01 11.85 12.79
C ASN A 417 -12.01 10.89 12.12
N SER A 418 -11.29 11.35 11.10
CA SER A 418 -10.41 10.52 10.29
C SER A 418 -8.93 10.61 10.63
N ASN A 419 -8.53 11.34 11.68
CA ASN A 419 -7.12 11.63 11.96
C ASN A 419 -6.40 12.31 10.77
N GLY A 420 -7.13 13.16 10.04
CA GLY A 420 -6.67 13.80 8.81
C GLY A 420 -6.47 12.86 7.61
N TYR A 421 -6.85 11.58 7.69
CA TYR A 421 -6.77 10.67 6.54
C TYR A 421 -7.82 10.95 5.46
N PHE A 422 -8.93 11.60 5.81
CA PHE A 422 -10.03 11.87 4.90
C PHE A 422 -10.56 13.29 5.06
N THR A 423 -10.97 13.89 3.94
CA THR A 423 -11.65 15.18 3.91
C THR A 423 -12.43 15.33 2.60
N ILE A 424 -13.28 16.34 2.53
CA ILE A 424 -13.96 16.76 1.30
C ILE A 424 -13.26 17.99 0.71
N GLU A 425 -13.15 18.01 -0.62
CA GLU A 425 -12.57 19.09 -1.39
C GLU A 425 -13.66 19.80 -2.21
N ASN A 426 -13.54 21.11 -2.32
CA ASN A 426 -14.51 21.94 -3.03
C ASN A 426 -14.25 21.88 -4.54
N ALA A 427 -15.07 21.13 -5.27
CA ALA A 427 -15.09 21.17 -6.74
C ALA A 427 -15.88 22.39 -7.27
N GLY A 428 -16.77 22.94 -6.45
CA GLY A 428 -17.43 24.23 -6.68
C GLY A 428 -18.82 24.29 -6.04
N VAL A 429 -19.29 25.52 -5.82
CA VAL A 429 -20.64 25.82 -5.33
C VAL A 429 -21.36 26.69 -6.37
N PHE A 430 -22.36 26.10 -7.03
CA PHE A 430 -23.03 26.65 -8.21
C PHE A 430 -24.52 26.90 -7.97
N GLY A 431 -25.13 27.82 -8.73
CA GLY A 431 -26.49 28.33 -8.46
C GLY A 431 -26.51 29.49 -7.46
N TRP A 432 -27.64 29.94 -6.93
CA TRP A 432 -28.98 29.37 -6.99
C TRP A 432 -29.53 29.26 -8.40
N TYR A 433 -29.91 28.06 -8.77
CA TYR A 433 -30.71 27.78 -9.96
C TYR A 433 -32.18 27.78 -9.57
N ASP A 434 -32.98 28.65 -10.20
CA ASP A 434 -34.42 28.70 -9.98
C ASP A 434 -35.06 27.45 -10.61
N ALA A 435 -36.03 26.82 -9.96
CA ALA A 435 -36.79 25.71 -10.52
C ALA A 435 -37.62 26.13 -11.74
N ASP A 436 -37.81 25.22 -12.70
CA ASP A 436 -38.62 25.48 -13.90
C ASP A 436 -40.13 25.46 -13.62
N LYS A 437 -40.55 24.78 -12.55
CA LYS A 437 -41.95 24.59 -12.14
C LYS A 437 -42.16 25.07 -10.69
N PRO A 438 -43.39 25.34 -10.25
CA PRO A 438 -43.65 25.78 -8.86
C PRO A 438 -43.44 24.63 -7.86
N PHE A 439 -43.17 24.96 -6.59
CA PHE A 439 -43.01 24.03 -5.46
C PHE A 439 -43.99 22.84 -5.48
N ASP A 440 -45.30 23.11 -5.61
CA ASP A 440 -46.35 22.08 -5.60
C ASP A 440 -46.14 21.00 -6.66
N HIS A 441 -45.52 21.30 -7.80
CA HIS A 441 -45.22 20.30 -8.84
C HIS A 441 -44.25 19.24 -8.32
N TYR A 442 -43.18 19.66 -7.64
CA TYR A 442 -42.15 18.74 -7.16
C TYR A 442 -42.47 18.12 -5.80
N ALA A 443 -43.20 18.87 -4.95
CA ALA A 443 -43.45 18.51 -3.55
C ALA A 443 -44.70 17.63 -3.34
N ASN A 444 -45.60 17.54 -4.32
CA ASN A 444 -46.84 16.78 -4.16
C ASN A 444 -46.58 15.26 -4.05
N GLU A 445 -46.43 14.78 -2.81
CA GLU A 445 -46.39 13.33 -2.50
C GLU A 445 -47.68 12.57 -2.84
N ASN A 446 -48.79 13.29 -3.07
CA ASN A 446 -50.05 12.72 -3.59
C ASN A 446 -49.86 12.06 -4.98
N GLU A 447 -48.72 12.31 -5.62
CA GLU A 447 -48.27 11.69 -6.88
C GLU A 447 -47.24 10.57 -6.67
N LYS A 448 -47.31 9.82 -5.56
CA LYS A 448 -46.91 8.39 -5.59
C LYS A 448 -47.65 7.56 -6.68
N ASN A 449 -48.47 8.19 -7.53
CA ASN A 449 -49.47 7.60 -8.41
C ASN A 449 -49.63 8.34 -9.77
N ASP A 450 -48.52 8.79 -10.38
CA ASP A 450 -48.48 8.81 -11.85
C ASP A 450 -47.79 7.57 -12.46
N PRO A 451 -48.24 6.33 -12.18
CA PRO A 451 -47.53 5.12 -12.60
C PRO A 451 -47.51 4.94 -14.13
N ILE A 452 -48.17 5.83 -14.87
CA ILE A 452 -48.34 5.76 -16.32
C ILE A 452 -48.10 7.11 -17.02
N ASP A 453 -47.48 8.10 -16.36
CA ASP A 453 -47.16 9.40 -16.97
C ASP A 453 -48.41 10.04 -17.64
N LYS A 454 -49.47 10.24 -16.85
CA LYS A 454 -50.79 10.78 -17.22
C LYS A 454 -50.68 12.18 -17.79
N ASP A 455 -49.81 13.02 -17.23
CA ASP A 455 -49.56 14.37 -17.73
C ASP A 455 -48.58 14.39 -18.93
N LYS A 456 -47.88 13.27 -19.15
CA LYS A 456 -46.99 12.98 -20.27
C LYS A 456 -45.71 13.82 -20.25
N ASP A 457 -45.26 14.19 -19.06
CA ASP A 457 -44.02 14.93 -18.88
C ASP A 457 -42.77 14.03 -18.83
N GLY A 458 -42.97 12.71 -18.68
CA GLY A 458 -41.92 11.69 -18.68
C GLY A 458 -41.42 11.28 -17.29
N TRP A 459 -42.02 11.80 -16.23
CA TRP A 459 -41.66 11.54 -14.85
C TRP A 459 -42.77 10.81 -14.11
N LEU A 460 -42.38 9.96 -13.16
CA LEU A 460 -43.33 9.27 -12.28
C LEU A 460 -43.36 9.90 -10.89
N ASN A 461 -42.36 10.73 -10.58
CA ASN A 461 -42.19 11.42 -9.31
C ASN A 461 -41.45 12.76 -9.51
N GLY A 462 -42.02 13.85 -9.00
CA GLY A 462 -41.42 15.18 -9.03
C GLY A 462 -40.03 15.27 -8.39
N HIS A 463 -39.71 14.44 -7.39
CA HIS A 463 -38.36 14.40 -6.82
C HIS A 463 -37.30 13.97 -7.85
N ALA A 464 -37.58 12.94 -8.65
CA ALA A 464 -36.65 12.48 -9.68
C ALA A 464 -36.42 13.56 -10.75
N GLU A 465 -37.47 14.28 -11.11
CA GLU A 465 -37.38 15.39 -12.05
C GLU A 465 -36.49 16.52 -11.53
N LYS A 466 -36.71 17.01 -10.30
CA LYS A 466 -35.90 18.13 -9.77
C LYS A 466 -34.42 17.79 -9.67
N TRP A 467 -34.07 16.54 -9.34
CA TRP A 467 -32.67 16.14 -9.25
C TRP A 467 -31.99 16.21 -10.62
N ALA A 468 -32.68 15.70 -11.66
CA ALA A 468 -32.19 15.77 -13.03
C ALA A 468 -32.10 17.21 -13.53
N GLU A 469 -33.09 18.04 -13.20
CA GLU A 469 -33.11 19.46 -13.56
C GLU A 469 -31.95 20.22 -12.92
N ALA A 470 -31.74 20.08 -11.60
CA ALA A 470 -30.66 20.74 -10.88
C ALA A 470 -29.29 20.40 -11.47
N ILE A 471 -29.04 19.12 -11.74
CA ILE A 471 -27.77 18.64 -12.32
C ILE A 471 -27.60 19.16 -13.77
N ARG A 472 -28.64 19.16 -14.60
CA ARG A 472 -28.60 19.71 -15.96
C ARG A 472 -28.40 21.23 -15.99
N LYS A 473 -28.90 21.94 -14.98
CA LYS A 473 -28.65 23.39 -14.85
C LYS A 473 -27.20 23.66 -14.46
N ALA A 474 -26.62 22.84 -13.58
CA ALA A 474 -25.21 22.92 -13.21
C ALA A 474 -24.26 22.57 -14.38
N ASP A 475 -24.65 21.65 -15.27
CA ASP A 475 -23.89 21.22 -16.48
C ASP A 475 -23.52 22.40 -17.41
N VAL A 476 -24.26 23.50 -17.34
CA VAL A 476 -23.94 24.72 -18.09
C VAL A 476 -22.70 25.44 -17.53
N ASP A 477 -22.48 25.35 -16.23
CA ASP A 477 -21.44 26.11 -15.50
C ASP A 477 -20.28 25.23 -15.01
N PHE A 478 -20.43 23.90 -15.03
CA PHE A 478 -19.48 22.94 -14.48
C PHE A 478 -19.28 21.74 -15.42
N ASP A 479 -18.02 21.41 -15.71
CA ASP A 479 -17.63 20.27 -16.55
C ASP A 479 -17.58 18.98 -15.70
N PHE A 480 -18.63 18.17 -15.78
CA PHE A 480 -18.73 16.88 -15.09
C PHE A 480 -17.73 15.86 -15.65
N ALA A 481 -17.46 15.90 -16.95
CA ALA A 481 -16.56 14.93 -17.60
C ALA A 481 -15.10 15.09 -17.17
N ALA A 482 -14.70 16.27 -16.69
CA ALA A 482 -13.38 16.50 -16.12
C ALA A 482 -13.06 15.62 -14.90
N TYR A 483 -14.08 15.06 -14.23
CA TYR A 483 -13.94 14.22 -13.04
C TYR A 483 -14.03 12.71 -13.31
N ASP A 484 -14.35 12.26 -14.54
CA ASP A 484 -14.29 10.84 -14.94
C ASP A 484 -12.83 10.40 -15.10
N SER A 485 -12.17 10.19 -13.96
CA SER A 485 -10.74 9.92 -13.87
C SER A 485 -10.35 8.56 -14.45
N ASN A 486 -11.27 7.61 -14.42
CA ASN A 486 -11.04 6.24 -14.88
C ASN A 486 -11.47 6.02 -16.35
N GLY A 487 -12.26 6.94 -16.92
CA GLY A 487 -12.68 6.97 -18.33
C GLY A 487 -13.77 5.96 -18.68
N ASP A 488 -14.52 5.45 -17.70
CA ASP A 488 -15.62 4.50 -17.89
C ASP A 488 -16.96 5.17 -18.23
N LYS A 489 -16.99 6.51 -18.27
CA LYS A 489 -18.15 7.36 -18.53
C LYS A 489 -19.22 7.28 -17.45
N VAL A 490 -18.86 6.90 -16.24
CA VAL A 490 -19.76 6.85 -15.08
C VAL A 490 -19.10 7.59 -13.93
N LEU A 491 -19.71 8.68 -13.47
CA LEU A 491 -19.22 9.36 -12.28
C LEU A 491 -19.56 8.57 -11.03
N SER A 492 -18.52 7.97 -10.45
CA SER A 492 -18.60 7.35 -9.14
C SER A 492 -18.46 8.40 -8.01
N PRO A 493 -19.01 8.16 -6.81
CA PRO A 493 -18.75 9.01 -5.64
C PRO A 493 -17.27 9.09 -5.24
N ASP A 494 -16.43 8.17 -5.72
CA ASP A 494 -14.97 8.26 -5.51
C ASP A 494 -14.31 9.34 -6.35
N GLU A 495 -14.94 9.71 -7.47
CA GLU A 495 -14.46 10.70 -8.44
C GLU A 495 -15.03 12.09 -8.15
N LEU A 496 -16.35 12.16 -7.98
CA LEU A 496 -17.07 13.38 -7.64
C LEU A 496 -18.34 13.04 -6.87
N GLY A 497 -18.42 13.46 -5.61
CA GLY A 497 -19.69 13.47 -4.90
C GLY A 497 -20.54 14.66 -5.35
N ILE A 498 -21.80 14.38 -5.71
CA ILE A 498 -22.74 15.40 -6.17
C ILE A 498 -23.73 15.67 -5.06
N SER A 499 -23.83 16.92 -4.63
CA SER A 499 -24.81 17.37 -3.66
C SER A 499 -25.76 18.41 -4.25
N ILE A 500 -27.04 18.27 -3.94
CA ILE A 500 -28.09 19.24 -4.27
C ILE A 500 -28.56 19.86 -2.96
N ILE A 501 -28.49 21.19 -2.87
CA ILE A 501 -28.84 21.95 -1.68
C ILE A 501 -30.10 22.75 -1.96
N ILE A 502 -31.12 22.50 -1.15
CA ILE A 502 -32.44 23.13 -1.21
C ILE A 502 -32.60 24.01 0.04
N PRO A 503 -33.10 25.26 -0.09
CA PRO A 503 -33.32 26.10 1.07
C PRO A 503 -34.49 25.57 1.90
N GLN A 504 -34.31 25.49 3.22
CA GLN A 504 -35.36 25.16 4.18
C GLN A 504 -34.90 25.54 5.60
N ASP A 505 -35.83 25.90 6.48
CA ASP A 505 -35.52 26.17 7.90
C ASP A 505 -35.14 24.90 8.68
N ASN A 506 -35.89 23.81 8.52
CA ASN A 506 -35.63 22.54 9.20
C ASN A 506 -34.69 21.64 8.39
N PRO A 507 -33.66 21.04 9.01
CA PRO A 507 -32.72 20.18 8.31
C PRO A 507 -33.36 18.83 7.93
N PHE A 508 -33.18 18.40 6.68
CA PHE A 508 -33.49 17.05 6.19
C PHE A 508 -32.51 16.62 5.10
N GLY A 509 -32.22 15.32 5.00
CA GLY A 509 -31.22 14.78 4.09
C GLY A 509 -31.61 13.44 3.51
N THR A 510 -31.12 13.15 2.31
CA THR A 510 -31.26 11.81 1.72
C THR A 510 -30.24 11.55 0.60
N VAL A 511 -29.82 10.30 0.42
CA VAL A 511 -29.03 9.85 -0.73
C VAL A 511 -29.89 9.00 -1.65
N ASN A 512 -29.99 9.40 -2.92
CA ASN A 512 -30.84 8.72 -3.90
C ASN A 512 -30.15 8.49 -5.24
N GLY A 513 -30.62 7.46 -5.94
CA GLY A 513 -30.27 7.24 -7.34
C GLY A 513 -30.97 8.25 -8.23
N VAL A 514 -30.26 8.75 -9.24
CA VAL A 514 -30.80 9.75 -10.20
C VAL A 514 -30.98 9.16 -11.58
N VAL A 515 -31.86 9.79 -12.36
CA VAL A 515 -32.17 9.41 -13.74
C VAL A 515 -32.44 10.60 -14.62
N GLY A 516 -32.23 10.41 -15.92
CA GLY A 516 -32.54 11.43 -16.92
C GLY A 516 -34.02 11.50 -17.26
N ARG A 517 -34.73 10.38 -17.08
CA ARG A 517 -36.17 10.21 -17.31
C ARG A 517 -36.65 8.87 -16.70
N GLU A 518 -37.92 8.76 -16.32
CA GLU A 518 -38.50 7.52 -15.77
C GLU A 518 -39.43 6.77 -16.74
N TYR A 519 -40.15 7.49 -17.60
CA TYR A 519 -41.17 6.94 -18.51
C TYR A 519 -40.93 7.32 -19.99
N PRO A 520 -41.21 6.47 -21.00
CA PRO A 520 -41.76 5.11 -20.94
C PRO A 520 -40.76 4.05 -20.47
N THR A 521 -39.48 4.39 -20.47
CA THR A 521 -38.38 3.56 -19.96
C THR A 521 -37.44 4.41 -19.16
N LYS A 522 -36.95 3.89 -18.04
CA LYS A 522 -35.96 4.55 -17.19
C LYS A 522 -34.66 4.76 -17.98
N GLU A 523 -34.23 6.01 -18.09
CA GLU A 523 -33.02 6.42 -18.82
C GLU A 523 -31.97 6.99 -17.85
N PRO A 524 -30.68 6.73 -18.07
CA PRO A 524 -29.61 7.31 -17.24
C PRO A 524 -29.57 8.84 -17.37
N LEU A 525 -29.19 9.52 -16.30
CA LEU A 525 -28.89 10.94 -16.37
C LEU A 525 -27.50 11.11 -16.97
N ILE A 526 -27.42 11.70 -18.17
CA ILE A 526 -26.16 12.00 -18.85
C ILE A 526 -25.96 13.51 -18.91
N VAL A 527 -24.81 13.97 -18.42
CA VAL A 527 -24.32 15.36 -18.44
C VAL A 527 -22.86 15.34 -18.86
N ASP A 528 -22.42 16.27 -19.70
CA ASP A 528 -21.10 16.26 -20.37
C ASP A 528 -20.65 14.91 -20.98
N GLY A 529 -21.59 14.03 -21.35
CA GLY A 529 -21.29 12.71 -21.88
C GLY A 529 -20.88 11.65 -20.84
N VAL A 530 -20.98 11.95 -19.55
CA VAL A 530 -20.80 11.02 -18.42
C VAL A 530 -22.13 10.77 -17.70
N GLN A 531 -22.29 9.57 -17.15
CA GLN A 531 -23.48 9.15 -16.44
C GLN A 531 -23.39 9.48 -14.95
N VAL A 532 -24.41 10.14 -14.41
CA VAL A 532 -24.58 10.34 -12.97
C VAL A 532 -25.58 9.31 -12.44
N ASN A 533 -25.18 8.58 -11.39
CA ASN A 533 -25.99 7.50 -10.83
C ASN A 533 -26.59 7.81 -9.46
N VAL A 534 -25.92 8.64 -8.66
CA VAL A 534 -26.27 8.86 -7.25
C VAL A 534 -25.87 10.27 -6.85
N MET A 535 -26.66 10.88 -5.97
CA MET A 535 -26.38 12.18 -5.38
C MET A 535 -26.93 12.23 -3.94
N ALA A 536 -26.48 13.21 -3.18
CA ALA A 536 -27.04 13.53 -1.88
C ALA A 536 -27.86 14.83 -1.95
N GLU A 537 -29.07 14.82 -1.41
CA GLU A 537 -29.96 15.98 -1.29
C GLU A 537 -29.93 16.48 0.15
N PHE A 538 -29.70 17.79 0.33
CA PHE A 538 -29.72 18.45 1.63
C PHE A 538 -30.72 19.59 1.61
N TYR A 539 -31.71 19.51 2.49
CA TYR A 539 -32.40 20.67 3.03
C TYR A 539 -31.55 21.13 4.20
N ILE A 540 -30.63 22.06 3.94
CA ILE A 540 -29.45 22.26 4.80
C ILE A 540 -29.78 22.80 6.20
N GLY A 541 -30.97 23.40 6.38
CA GLY A 541 -31.40 24.05 7.60
C GLY A 541 -30.96 25.51 7.69
N ASN A 542 -31.64 26.30 8.51
CA ASN A 542 -31.31 27.70 8.79
C ASN A 542 -31.29 27.94 10.31
N PRO A 543 -30.11 27.90 10.96
CA PRO A 543 -28.76 27.80 10.38
C PRO A 543 -28.43 26.40 9.81
N PRO A 544 -27.41 26.29 8.92
CA PRO A 544 -26.95 25.01 8.38
C PRO A 544 -26.63 23.97 9.46
N ASN A 545 -27.18 22.76 9.32
CA ASN A 545 -26.85 21.62 10.19
C ASN A 545 -25.73 20.77 9.58
N ILE A 546 -24.51 20.94 10.09
CA ILE A 546 -23.33 20.21 9.59
C ILE A 546 -23.37 18.71 9.89
N GLY A 547 -24.02 18.29 10.98
CA GLY A 547 -24.12 16.88 11.37
C GLY A 547 -24.99 16.08 10.41
N LEU A 548 -26.13 16.65 9.99
CA LEU A 548 -26.97 16.12 8.93
C LEU A 548 -26.19 15.98 7.62
N VAL A 549 -25.49 17.03 7.18
CA VAL A 549 -24.75 16.96 5.92
C VAL A 549 -23.63 15.91 6.00
N ALA A 550 -22.92 15.82 7.13
CA ALA A 550 -21.92 14.79 7.36
C ALA A 550 -22.53 13.38 7.36
N HIS A 551 -23.75 13.20 7.90
CA HIS A 551 -24.48 11.93 7.90
C HIS A 551 -24.78 11.46 6.47
N GLU A 552 -25.38 12.32 5.65
CA GLU A 552 -25.70 11.98 4.27
C GLU A 552 -24.46 11.79 3.40
N LEU A 553 -23.42 12.60 3.60
CA LEU A 553 -22.14 12.37 2.92
C LEU A 553 -21.45 11.09 3.41
N SER A 554 -21.71 10.62 4.62
CA SER A 554 -21.23 9.32 5.08
C SER A 554 -21.91 8.16 4.33
N HIS A 555 -23.19 8.30 3.97
CA HIS A 555 -23.82 7.37 3.03
C HIS A 555 -23.16 7.42 1.64
N LEU A 556 -23.04 8.61 1.06
CA LEU A 556 -22.58 8.79 -0.32
C LEU A 556 -21.11 8.41 -0.53
N LEU A 557 -20.22 8.87 0.36
CA LEU A 557 -18.77 8.81 0.17
C LEU A 557 -18.13 7.62 0.90
N LEU A 558 -18.73 7.16 1.99
CA LEU A 558 -18.14 6.15 2.87
C LEU A 558 -18.88 4.81 2.79
N GLY A 559 -20.13 4.81 2.31
CA GLY A 559 -20.98 3.61 2.24
C GLY A 559 -21.56 3.21 3.60
N ALA A 560 -21.60 4.13 4.58
CA ALA A 560 -22.21 3.92 5.89
C ALA A 560 -23.73 3.70 5.77
N LYS A 561 -24.35 3.10 6.80
CA LYS A 561 -25.79 2.83 6.85
C LYS A 561 -26.40 3.32 8.16
N ASP A 562 -27.67 3.66 8.11
CA ASP A 562 -28.42 4.21 9.25
C ASP A 562 -28.41 3.25 10.44
N MET A 563 -28.31 3.80 11.64
CA MET A 563 -28.29 3.06 12.90
C MET A 563 -29.48 3.34 13.82
N TYR A 564 -30.20 4.44 13.62
CA TYR A 564 -31.38 4.77 14.43
C TYR A 564 -32.54 3.80 14.19
N PHE A 565 -33.30 3.52 15.25
CA PHE A 565 -34.39 2.54 15.27
C PHE A 565 -35.79 3.15 15.02
N GLY A 566 -35.87 4.28 14.33
CA GLY A 566 -37.14 4.93 13.97
C GLY A 566 -37.20 5.36 12.50
N TYR A 567 -38.20 4.90 11.75
CA TYR A 567 -38.57 5.47 10.45
C TYR A 567 -40.08 5.39 10.23
N CYS A 568 -40.68 6.50 9.79
CA CYS A 568 -42.08 6.59 9.44
C CYS A 568 -42.40 5.71 8.22
N LEU A 569 -43.09 4.60 8.42
CA LEU A 569 -43.73 3.88 7.32
C LEU A 569 -45.00 4.65 6.93
N LYS A 570 -45.10 4.95 5.63
CA LYS A 570 -46.22 5.61 4.92
C LYS A 570 -47.55 5.59 5.68
N HIS A 571 -48.19 6.76 5.75
CA HIS A 571 -49.61 6.96 6.04
C HIS A 571 -50.42 5.66 5.95
N ARG A 572 -50.72 5.05 7.10
CA ARG A 572 -51.95 4.29 7.20
C ARG A 572 -53.05 5.32 7.40
N ASP A 573 -54.02 5.31 6.49
CA ASP A 573 -55.13 6.27 6.43
C ASP A 573 -56.05 6.26 7.68
N ASP A 574 -55.74 5.49 8.73
CA ASP A 574 -56.63 5.23 9.85
C ASP A 574 -56.26 5.93 11.18
N ASP A 575 -55.11 6.60 11.29
CA ASP A 575 -54.74 7.32 12.54
C ASP A 575 -53.76 8.50 12.33
N PRO A 576 -54.27 9.73 12.13
CA PRO A 576 -53.44 10.93 11.92
C PRO A 576 -52.77 11.47 13.19
N GLU A 577 -53.05 10.94 14.39
CA GLU A 577 -52.40 11.34 15.64
C GLU A 577 -51.25 10.39 16.05
N LYS A 578 -50.98 9.33 15.29
CA LYS A 578 -49.71 8.58 15.38
C LYS A 578 -48.60 9.31 14.63
N GLU A 579 -48.30 10.51 15.09
CA GLU A 579 -47.03 11.17 14.78
C GLU A 579 -45.90 10.28 15.32
N CYS A 580 -45.07 9.71 14.43
CA CYS A 580 -43.78 9.09 14.76
C CYS A 580 -43.74 8.21 16.03
N LEU A 581 -44.41 7.05 16.04
CA LEU A 581 -44.37 6.12 17.19
C LEU A 581 -44.18 4.69 16.64
N ASN A 582 -43.09 3.96 16.86
CA ASN A 582 -42.17 3.95 18.00
C ASN A 582 -40.70 3.90 17.54
N VAL A 583 -39.86 4.82 18.04
CA VAL A 583 -38.53 4.42 18.51
C VAL A 583 -38.84 3.41 19.61
N PHE A 584 -38.84 2.12 19.31
CA PHE A 584 -38.90 1.18 20.42
C PHE A 584 -37.59 1.36 21.19
N ASP A 585 -37.73 1.43 22.51
CA ASP A 585 -36.64 1.63 23.43
C ASP A 585 -35.64 0.47 23.24
N ASN A 586 -34.61 0.71 22.43
CA ASN A 586 -33.60 -0.28 22.11
C ASN A 586 -32.33 0.03 22.92
N PRO A 587 -32.07 -0.68 24.03
CA PRO A 587 -30.91 -0.43 24.88
C PRO A 587 -29.57 -0.79 24.21
N SER A 588 -29.58 -1.36 23.00
CA SER A 588 -28.38 -1.65 22.20
C SER A 588 -28.13 -0.69 21.04
N ALA A 589 -29.00 0.30 20.82
CA ALA A 589 -28.81 1.33 19.80
C ALA A 589 -27.60 2.21 20.10
N ALA A 590 -27.01 2.83 19.07
CA ALA A 590 -25.87 3.71 19.24
C ALA A 590 -26.27 5.04 19.89
N GLY A 591 -27.45 5.57 19.55
CA GLY A 591 -27.90 6.88 20.04
C GLY A 591 -26.90 8.00 19.74
N GLY A 592 -26.68 8.89 20.71
CA GLY A 592 -25.76 10.03 20.63
C GLY A 592 -24.27 9.67 20.43
N TYR A 593 -23.93 8.38 20.30
CA TYR A 593 -22.55 7.90 20.18
C TYR A 593 -22.15 7.52 18.74
N SER A 594 -23.06 7.65 17.78
CA SER A 594 -22.76 7.55 16.34
C SER A 594 -23.52 8.60 15.54
N LEU A 595 -22.82 9.27 14.63
CA LEU A 595 -23.43 10.13 13.61
C LEU A 595 -24.51 9.40 12.80
N MET A 596 -24.34 8.10 12.57
CA MET A 596 -25.28 7.31 11.79
C MET A 596 -26.59 7.01 12.53
N ASP A 597 -26.69 7.37 13.82
CA ASP A 597 -27.90 7.24 14.65
C ASP A 597 -28.50 8.63 14.95
N GLN A 598 -27.78 9.48 15.71
CA GLN A 598 -28.26 10.80 16.15
C GLN A 598 -27.45 11.94 15.48
N HIS A 599 -27.72 12.18 14.20
CA HIS A 599 -26.92 13.09 13.36
C HIS A 599 -27.00 14.58 13.74
N ILE A 600 -28.10 15.05 14.34
CA ILE A 600 -28.35 16.49 14.56
C ILE A 600 -27.27 17.15 15.43
N GLU A 601 -26.74 16.41 16.40
CA GLU A 601 -25.70 16.85 17.35
C GLU A 601 -24.28 16.73 16.79
N ALA A 602 -24.14 16.19 15.57
CA ALA A 602 -22.87 15.91 14.92
C ALA A 602 -21.87 15.09 15.77
N PRO A 603 -22.28 14.05 16.51
CA PRO A 603 -21.32 13.23 17.26
C PRO A 603 -20.33 12.54 16.32
N HIS A 604 -19.23 12.03 16.87
CA HIS A 604 -18.32 11.19 16.12
C HIS A 604 -19.00 9.92 15.57
N LEU A 605 -18.48 9.42 14.46
CA LEU A 605 -18.80 8.07 13.98
C LEU A 605 -18.38 7.03 15.04
N ASP A 606 -19.15 5.95 15.13
CA ASP A 606 -18.82 4.79 15.96
C ASP A 606 -17.50 4.13 15.50
N PRO A 607 -16.86 3.33 16.38
CA PRO A 607 -15.52 2.86 16.11
C PRO A 607 -15.52 1.73 15.07
N PHE A 608 -16.66 1.10 14.78
CA PHE A 608 -16.75 0.12 13.70
C PHE A 608 -16.59 0.79 12.34
N HIS A 609 -17.37 1.85 12.06
CA HIS A 609 -17.22 2.60 10.83
C HIS A 609 -15.80 3.15 10.70
N LYS A 610 -15.25 3.77 11.75
CA LYS A 610 -13.87 4.26 11.74
C LYS A 610 -12.83 3.16 11.49
N LEU A 611 -13.01 1.97 12.06
CA LEU A 611 -12.11 0.83 11.86
C LEU A 611 -12.12 0.36 10.40
N LYS A 612 -13.31 0.22 9.81
CA LYS A 612 -13.48 -0.22 8.41
C LYS A 612 -13.00 0.80 7.39
N LEU A 613 -13.15 2.09 7.70
CA LEU A 613 -12.62 3.19 6.91
C LEU A 613 -11.09 3.33 7.06
N GLY A 614 -10.51 2.73 8.10
CA GLY A 614 -9.08 2.75 8.38
C GLY A 614 -8.61 4.04 9.07
N TRP A 615 -9.51 4.66 9.85
CA TRP A 615 -9.36 5.94 10.56
C TRP A 615 -8.90 5.79 12.01
N VAL A 616 -9.17 4.64 12.63
CA VAL A 616 -8.65 4.29 13.96
C VAL A 616 -7.55 3.23 13.88
N ARG A 617 -6.76 3.15 14.94
CA ARG A 617 -5.67 2.19 15.12
C ARG A 617 -6.09 1.13 16.13
N PRO A 618 -6.40 -0.10 15.69
CA PRO A 618 -6.84 -1.15 16.59
C PRO A 618 -5.66 -1.72 17.38
N LYS A 619 -5.82 -1.79 18.70
CA LYS A 619 -4.97 -2.59 19.58
C LYS A 619 -5.71 -3.88 19.95
N ILE A 620 -5.31 -5.00 19.36
CA ILE A 620 -5.95 -6.29 19.64
C ILE A 620 -5.40 -6.86 20.95
N ILE A 621 -6.30 -7.16 21.89
CA ILE A 621 -5.93 -7.61 23.22
C ILE A 621 -5.89 -9.14 23.26
N PHE A 622 -4.69 -9.71 23.36
CA PHE A 622 -4.44 -11.15 23.32
C PHE A 622 -4.01 -11.76 24.67
N ARG A 623 -3.82 -10.95 25.70
CA ARG A 623 -3.40 -11.41 27.02
C ARG A 623 -4.03 -10.59 28.14
N ASP A 624 -4.10 -11.20 29.30
CA ASP A 624 -4.49 -10.51 30.52
C ASP A 624 -3.54 -9.36 30.81
N GLY A 625 -4.08 -8.24 31.29
CA GLY A 625 -3.26 -7.11 31.68
C GLY A 625 -4.03 -5.84 31.95
N GLN A 626 -3.35 -4.85 32.51
CA GLN A 626 -3.86 -3.49 32.61
C GLN A 626 -3.46 -2.70 31.37
N TYR A 627 -4.44 -2.07 30.73
CA TYR A 627 -4.27 -1.30 29.51
C TYR A 627 -4.72 0.15 29.72
N ARG A 628 -4.13 1.07 28.96
CA ARG A 628 -4.51 2.49 28.89
C ARG A 628 -5.15 2.78 27.54
N LEU A 629 -6.18 3.62 27.53
CA LEU A 629 -6.90 4.05 26.34
C LEU A 629 -7.09 5.57 26.39
N PRO A 630 -6.34 6.33 25.60
CA PRO A 630 -6.61 7.75 25.44
C PRO A 630 -7.92 7.96 24.67
N ASN A 631 -8.47 9.16 24.77
CA ASN A 631 -9.72 9.53 24.12
C ASN A 631 -9.61 9.45 22.59
N VAL A 632 -10.64 8.88 21.95
CA VAL A 632 -10.61 8.53 20.53
C VAL A 632 -10.60 9.77 19.62
N GLU A 633 -11.08 10.91 20.11
CA GLU A 633 -11.22 12.15 19.35
C GLU A 633 -9.86 12.77 18.98
N GLU A 634 -8.85 12.59 19.84
CA GLU A 634 -7.50 13.12 19.63
C GLU A 634 -6.48 12.06 19.21
N HIS A 635 -6.64 10.82 19.69
CA HIS A 635 -5.62 9.78 19.56
C HIS A 635 -5.98 8.69 18.54
N HIS A 636 -7.28 8.52 18.25
CA HIS A 636 -7.82 7.55 17.29
C HIS A 636 -7.43 6.10 17.60
N ASP A 637 -7.24 5.78 18.88
CA ASP A 637 -6.91 4.43 19.36
C ASP A 637 -8.16 3.72 19.87
N VAL A 638 -8.26 2.42 19.61
CA VAL A 638 -9.34 1.57 20.13
C VAL A 638 -8.76 0.24 20.59
N TRP A 639 -9.37 -0.38 21.60
CA TRP A 639 -9.10 -1.79 21.91
C TRP A 639 -10.04 -2.69 21.11
N VAL A 640 -9.50 -3.81 20.62
CA VAL A 640 -10.29 -4.87 20.00
C VAL A 640 -10.16 -6.14 20.84
N LEU A 641 -11.27 -6.58 21.40
CA LEU A 641 -11.36 -7.85 22.14
C LEU A 641 -11.78 -8.92 21.16
N LEU A 642 -10.78 -9.65 20.65
CA LEU A 642 -10.95 -10.68 19.64
C LEU A 642 -10.48 -12.02 20.19
N ASN A 643 -11.33 -13.04 20.10
CA ASN A 643 -10.94 -14.40 20.46
C ASN A 643 -10.37 -15.12 19.21
N PRO A 644 -9.09 -15.55 19.22
CA PRO A 644 -8.47 -16.23 18.07
C PRO A 644 -9.14 -17.54 17.62
N THR A 645 -10.00 -18.16 18.44
CA THR A 645 -10.77 -19.35 18.07
C THR A 645 -12.15 -19.00 17.49
N HIS A 646 -12.68 -17.82 17.84
CA HIS A 646 -13.93 -17.28 17.29
C HIS A 646 -13.71 -16.56 15.94
N GLY A 647 -12.48 -16.12 15.67
CA GLY A 647 -12.08 -15.49 14.41
C GLY A 647 -12.25 -13.97 14.42
N ALA A 648 -12.22 -13.36 13.24
CA ALA A 648 -12.22 -11.90 13.06
C ALA A 648 -13.55 -11.32 12.55
N LYS A 649 -14.64 -12.09 12.61
CA LYS A 649 -15.98 -11.68 12.15
C LYS A 649 -16.97 -11.41 13.28
N GLU A 650 -16.59 -11.71 14.51
CA GLU A 650 -17.36 -11.34 15.69
C GLU A 650 -16.40 -11.02 16.83
N TYR A 651 -16.52 -9.83 17.40
CA TYR A 651 -15.57 -9.27 18.36
C TYR A 651 -16.18 -8.08 19.08
N PHE A 652 -15.46 -7.54 20.07
CA PHE A 652 -15.85 -6.30 20.73
C PHE A 652 -14.85 -5.18 20.44
N ILE A 653 -15.34 -3.95 20.34
CA ILE A 653 -14.49 -2.75 20.29
C ILE A 653 -14.74 -1.92 21.54
N VAL A 654 -13.67 -1.40 22.13
CA VAL A 654 -13.73 -0.45 23.24
C VAL A 654 -13.04 0.84 22.81
N GLU A 655 -13.72 1.96 22.98
CA GLU A 655 -13.19 3.30 22.75
C GLU A 655 -13.41 4.17 23.99
N ASN A 656 -12.54 5.13 24.25
CA ASN A 656 -12.75 6.14 25.29
C ASN A 656 -13.35 7.39 24.63
N ARG A 657 -14.59 7.74 25.02
CA ARG A 657 -15.31 8.91 24.51
C ARG A 657 -15.24 10.06 25.48
N TRP A 658 -14.88 11.24 25.00
CA TRP A 658 -14.71 12.43 25.83
C TRP A 658 -15.24 13.67 25.12
N ARG A 659 -16.14 14.39 25.79
CA ARG A 659 -16.78 15.63 25.27
C ARG A 659 -15.78 16.66 24.78
N GLY A 660 -14.80 16.99 25.62
CA GLY A 660 -13.74 17.96 25.31
C GLY A 660 -14.23 19.22 24.59
N ASN A 661 -13.48 19.62 23.56
CA ASN A 661 -13.88 20.64 22.59
C ASN A 661 -14.10 20.01 21.18
N SER A 662 -14.29 18.69 21.12
CA SER A 662 -14.46 17.92 19.88
C SER A 662 -15.89 18.07 19.35
N TYR A 663 -16.19 17.34 18.28
CA TYR A 663 -17.57 17.14 17.82
C TYR A 663 -18.43 16.30 18.79
N ASP A 664 -17.81 15.60 19.75
CA ASP A 664 -18.54 14.90 20.82
C ASP A 664 -18.96 15.80 22.00
N ARG A 665 -18.75 17.11 21.92
CA ARG A 665 -19.13 18.04 23.02
C ARG A 665 -20.61 17.99 23.41
N GLU A 666 -21.48 17.55 22.51
CA GLU A 666 -22.94 17.47 22.71
C GLU A 666 -23.42 16.11 23.24
N ILE A 667 -22.55 15.10 23.39
CA ILE A 667 -22.98 13.82 23.99
C ILE A 667 -23.47 14.02 25.44
N ASP A 668 -24.47 13.24 25.83
CA ASP A 668 -25.17 13.40 27.12
C ASP A 668 -24.33 12.98 28.34
N ASP A 669 -23.41 12.04 28.16
CA ASP A 669 -22.56 11.50 29.22
C ASP A 669 -21.30 12.37 29.42
N ASN A 670 -20.74 12.39 30.63
CA ASN A 670 -19.55 13.18 30.94
C ASN A 670 -18.25 12.57 30.37
N GLY A 671 -18.34 11.39 29.78
CA GLY A 671 -17.25 10.66 29.15
C GLY A 671 -17.04 9.30 29.82
N GLY A 672 -16.33 8.40 29.14
CA GLY A 672 -16.18 7.03 29.61
C GLY A 672 -15.82 6.05 28.49
N LEU A 673 -15.75 4.77 28.83
CA LEU A 673 -15.55 3.72 27.84
C LEU A 673 -16.88 3.37 27.17
N ALA A 674 -16.95 3.49 25.84
CA ALA A 674 -18.01 2.89 25.03
C ALA A 674 -17.59 1.49 24.59
N VAL A 675 -18.48 0.50 24.74
CA VAL A 675 -18.22 -0.89 24.37
C VAL A 675 -19.22 -1.33 23.31
N TRP A 676 -18.70 -1.90 22.22
CA TRP A 676 -19.46 -2.25 21.04
C TRP A 676 -19.30 -3.74 20.72
N HIS A 677 -20.41 -4.46 20.51
CA HIS A 677 -20.42 -5.82 19.98
C HIS A 677 -20.64 -5.78 18.47
N ILE A 678 -19.69 -6.35 17.74
CA ILE A 678 -19.62 -6.30 16.29
C ILE A 678 -19.81 -7.70 15.71
N MET A 679 -20.70 -7.82 14.73
CA MET A 679 -20.97 -9.05 13.98
C MET A 679 -20.93 -8.80 12.48
N GLU A 680 -19.92 -9.32 11.80
CA GLU A 680 -19.73 -9.17 10.35
C GLU A 680 -20.24 -10.36 9.54
N ASP A 681 -20.71 -11.42 10.18
CA ASP A 681 -21.31 -12.55 9.47
C ASP A 681 -22.83 -12.36 9.35
N PRO A 682 -23.40 -12.24 8.14
CA PRO A 682 -24.85 -12.17 7.93
C PRO A 682 -25.62 -13.35 8.50
N ALA A 683 -25.01 -14.53 8.58
CA ALA A 683 -25.63 -15.68 9.21
C ALA A 683 -25.74 -15.52 10.74
N VAL A 684 -24.88 -14.68 11.35
CA VAL A 684 -24.91 -14.37 12.78
C VAL A 684 -25.85 -13.20 13.05
N TYR A 685 -25.59 -12.02 12.48
CA TYR A 685 -26.41 -10.83 12.77
C TYR A 685 -27.86 -10.96 12.27
N GLY A 686 -28.10 -11.81 11.27
CA GLY A 686 -29.43 -12.09 10.73
C GLY A 686 -30.33 -12.90 11.67
N THR A 687 -29.77 -13.61 12.64
CA THR A 687 -30.51 -14.50 13.56
C THR A 687 -30.48 -14.05 15.01
N VAL A 688 -29.90 -12.88 15.31
CA VAL A 688 -29.77 -12.40 16.69
C VAL A 688 -31.17 -12.06 17.23
N PRO A 689 -31.49 -12.49 18.47
CA PRO A 689 -32.76 -12.13 19.08
C PRO A 689 -32.89 -10.61 19.27
N PRO A 690 -34.14 -10.13 19.44
CA PRO A 690 -34.40 -8.76 19.86
C PRO A 690 -33.68 -8.46 21.18
N PRO A 691 -33.16 -7.24 21.35
CA PRO A 691 -32.60 -6.77 22.63
C PRO A 691 -33.65 -6.81 23.77
N PRO A 692 -33.21 -6.82 25.04
CA PRO A 692 -34.13 -6.72 26.17
C PRO A 692 -35.04 -5.48 26.04
N GLY A 693 -36.34 -5.63 26.31
CA GLY A 693 -37.32 -4.54 26.20
C GLY A 693 -37.87 -4.31 24.79
N VAL A 694 -37.33 -5.00 23.77
CA VAL A 694 -37.79 -4.92 22.38
C VAL A 694 -38.67 -6.12 22.04
N GLU A 695 -39.89 -5.86 21.56
CA GLU A 695 -40.78 -6.92 21.09
C GLU A 695 -40.30 -7.51 19.76
N GLN A 696 -40.48 -8.83 19.58
CA GLN A 696 -40.05 -9.52 18.35
C GLN A 696 -40.72 -8.95 17.09
N GLU A 697 -41.99 -8.54 17.19
CA GLU A 697 -42.76 -7.97 16.07
C GLU A 697 -42.12 -6.68 15.56
N ASP A 698 -41.67 -5.80 16.48
CA ASP A 698 -40.99 -4.55 16.16
C ASP A 698 -39.60 -4.82 15.57
N TRP A 699 -38.86 -5.77 16.15
CA TRP A 699 -37.54 -6.18 15.66
C TRP A 699 -37.57 -6.73 14.23
N ASP A 700 -38.63 -7.50 13.90
CA ASP A 700 -38.84 -8.08 12.58
C ASP A 700 -39.22 -7.03 11.50
N THR A 701 -39.59 -5.81 11.90
CA THR A 701 -39.85 -4.71 10.95
C THR A 701 -38.59 -4.14 10.28
N LEU A 702 -37.42 -4.38 10.87
CA LEU A 702 -36.15 -3.91 10.33
C LEU A 702 -35.92 -4.51 8.93
N PRO A 703 -35.60 -3.67 7.92
CA PRO A 703 -35.46 -4.18 6.56
C PRO A 703 -34.28 -5.13 6.45
N PRO A 704 -34.29 -6.08 5.49
CA PRO A 704 -33.25 -7.11 5.37
C PRO A 704 -31.82 -6.58 5.23
N ASP A 705 -31.66 -5.36 4.70
CA ASP A 705 -30.38 -4.68 4.48
C ASP A 705 -29.96 -3.74 5.63
N ALA A 706 -30.75 -3.64 6.71
CA ALA A 706 -30.41 -2.90 7.93
C ALA A 706 -29.34 -3.62 8.78
N TRP A 707 -28.23 -4.01 8.16
CA TRP A 707 -27.15 -4.69 8.83
C TRP A 707 -26.57 -3.82 9.95
N SER A 708 -26.44 -2.50 9.78
CA SER A 708 -25.85 -1.57 10.76
C SER A 708 -26.58 -1.61 12.10
N ARG A 709 -27.92 -1.68 12.06
CA ARG A 709 -28.78 -1.83 13.25
C ARG A 709 -28.63 -3.17 13.96
N ARG A 710 -28.32 -4.24 13.22
CA ARG A 710 -28.24 -5.61 13.80
C ARG A 710 -26.81 -5.97 14.23
N ALA A 711 -25.84 -5.60 13.40
CA ALA A 711 -24.44 -5.98 13.44
C ALA A 711 -23.59 -5.14 14.39
N ILE A 712 -23.99 -3.88 14.62
CA ILE A 712 -23.28 -2.95 15.50
C ILE A 712 -24.20 -2.69 16.69
N ARG A 713 -23.83 -3.21 17.85
CA ARG A 713 -24.62 -3.06 19.08
C ARG A 713 -23.77 -2.40 20.16
N MET A 714 -24.27 -1.31 20.71
CA MET A 714 -23.66 -0.74 21.90
C MET A 714 -24.05 -1.60 23.11
N ILE A 715 -23.08 -1.99 23.90
CA ILE A 715 -23.33 -2.58 25.22
C ILE A 715 -23.37 -1.38 26.17
N ARG A 716 -24.43 -1.25 26.97
CA ARG A 716 -24.59 -0.16 27.93
C ARG A 716 -24.52 -0.70 29.36
N PRO A 717 -23.99 0.06 30.34
CA PRO A 717 -23.95 -0.37 31.73
C PRO A 717 -25.35 -0.72 32.28
N MET A 718 -26.36 0.07 31.91
CA MET A 718 -27.77 -0.15 32.24
C MET A 718 -28.51 -0.69 31.00
N THR A 719 -28.99 -1.94 31.06
CA THR A 719 -29.60 -2.61 29.89
C THR A 719 -31.13 -2.67 29.91
N ALA A 720 -31.77 -2.08 30.93
CA ALA A 720 -33.21 -2.18 31.11
C ALA A 720 -34.00 -1.19 30.24
N PHE A 721 -33.38 -0.08 29.84
CA PHE A 721 -33.94 0.99 29.02
C PHE A 721 -32.80 1.76 28.34
N PHE A 722 -33.12 2.48 27.27
CA PHE A 722 -32.22 3.35 26.53
C PHE A 722 -32.09 4.68 27.26
N ASP A 723 -30.86 4.97 27.67
CA ASP A 723 -30.48 6.24 28.28
C ASP A 723 -29.11 6.65 27.74
N ASN A 724 -29.06 7.76 27.01
CA ASN A 724 -27.81 8.30 26.48
C ASN A 724 -26.94 8.94 27.57
N SER A 725 -27.52 9.38 28.68
CA SER A 725 -26.78 10.00 29.79
C SER A 725 -26.05 9.01 30.69
N GLN A 726 -26.28 7.70 30.49
CA GLN A 726 -25.69 6.60 31.25
C GLN A 726 -25.24 5.46 30.32
N ALA A 727 -24.67 5.82 29.17
CA ALA A 727 -24.31 4.86 28.14
C ALA A 727 -22.86 4.34 28.28
N LEU A 728 -22.00 5.07 29.00
CA LEU A 728 -20.57 4.78 29.09
C LEU A 728 -20.19 4.18 30.44
N TRP A 729 -19.17 3.33 30.46
CA TRP A 729 -18.51 2.96 31.72
C TRP A 729 -17.61 4.11 32.16
N ASP A 730 -18.06 4.85 33.18
CA ASP A 730 -17.40 6.05 33.70
C ASP A 730 -16.51 5.79 34.92
N GLY A 731 -16.48 4.55 35.44
CA GLY A 731 -15.76 4.18 36.66
C GLY A 731 -16.29 4.85 37.94
N ALA A 732 -17.51 5.41 37.91
CA ALA A 732 -18.14 6.16 39.00
C ALA A 732 -19.62 5.78 39.28
N GLN A 733 -20.25 4.95 38.42
CA GLN A 733 -21.56 4.34 38.69
C GLN A 733 -21.55 3.21 39.74
N PRO A 734 -22.20 3.37 40.92
CA PRO A 734 -22.23 2.35 41.97
C PRO A 734 -23.10 1.12 41.66
N GLY A 735 -23.98 1.22 40.66
CA GLY A 735 -24.98 0.18 40.33
C GLY A 735 -24.51 -0.89 39.35
N THR A 736 -23.27 -0.81 38.86
CA THR A 736 -22.69 -1.70 37.85
C THR A 736 -21.39 -2.35 38.31
N ASP A 737 -21.03 -2.16 39.59
CA ASP A 737 -19.76 -2.54 40.21
C ASP A 737 -18.49 -2.11 39.44
N TYR A 738 -18.63 -1.16 38.50
CA TYR A 738 -17.57 -0.62 37.63
C TYR A 738 -16.91 -1.63 36.68
N ASP A 739 -17.39 -2.87 36.65
CA ASP A 739 -16.81 -3.98 35.91
C ASP A 739 -17.80 -4.43 34.82
N LEU A 740 -17.28 -4.84 33.66
CA LEU A 740 -18.05 -5.48 32.61
C LEU A 740 -17.54 -6.91 32.43
N LEU A 741 -18.31 -7.87 32.93
CA LEU A 741 -17.91 -9.26 33.01
C LEU A 741 -18.53 -10.11 31.89
N SER A 742 -17.84 -11.16 31.49
CA SER A 742 -18.40 -12.18 30.60
C SER A 742 -19.52 -12.97 31.29
N GLU A 743 -19.40 -13.17 32.60
CA GLU A 743 -20.39 -13.82 33.43
C GLU A 743 -20.55 -13.01 34.71
N ASP A 744 -21.77 -12.55 34.95
CA ASP A 744 -22.14 -11.82 36.16
C ASP A 744 -23.39 -12.49 36.78
N PRO A 745 -23.40 -12.81 38.08
CA PRO A 745 -24.58 -13.35 38.75
C PRO A 745 -25.74 -12.34 38.86
N ASP A 746 -25.47 -11.04 38.80
CA ASP A 746 -26.51 -10.02 38.81
C ASP A 746 -27.18 -9.95 37.43
N PRO A 747 -28.51 -10.13 37.33
CA PRO A 747 -29.22 -10.04 36.06
C PRO A 747 -29.39 -8.60 35.55
N SER A 748 -29.18 -7.59 36.39
CA SER A 748 -29.26 -6.18 36.01
C SER A 748 -27.98 -5.64 35.38
N HIS A 749 -26.85 -6.32 35.58
CA HIS A 749 -25.57 -5.96 34.97
C HIS A 749 -25.50 -6.41 33.51
N ALA A 750 -24.92 -5.54 32.69
CA ALA A 750 -24.51 -5.87 31.33
C ALA A 750 -23.42 -6.94 31.31
N LYS A 751 -23.37 -7.74 30.24
CA LYS A 751 -22.46 -8.89 30.11
C LYS A 751 -21.84 -8.94 28.74
N LEU A 752 -20.56 -9.33 28.66
CA LEU A 752 -19.89 -9.60 27.38
C LEU A 752 -20.22 -11.02 26.90
N ARG A 753 -21.16 -11.11 25.96
CA ARG A 753 -21.64 -12.36 25.36
C ARG A 753 -21.50 -12.35 23.85
N TRP A 754 -21.28 -13.52 23.27
CA TRP A 754 -21.40 -13.72 21.84
C TRP A 754 -22.88 -13.65 21.40
N ALA A 755 -23.11 -13.53 20.10
CA ALA A 755 -24.43 -13.41 19.49
C ALA A 755 -25.35 -14.60 19.77
N ASP A 756 -24.77 -15.78 19.99
CA ASP A 756 -25.48 -17.00 20.40
C ASP A 756 -25.85 -17.03 21.89
N GLY A 757 -25.49 -15.98 22.64
CA GLY A 757 -25.74 -15.81 24.07
C GLY A 757 -24.69 -16.47 24.97
N THR A 758 -23.69 -17.16 24.44
CA THR A 758 -22.64 -17.77 25.24
C THR A 758 -21.68 -16.73 25.84
N PRO A 759 -21.09 -16.99 27.02
CA PRO A 759 -20.10 -16.09 27.61
C PRO A 759 -18.89 -15.88 26.68
N SER A 760 -18.45 -14.63 26.52
CA SER A 760 -17.29 -14.31 25.68
C SER A 760 -15.94 -14.75 26.24
N GLY A 761 -15.88 -14.87 27.57
CA GLY A 761 -14.66 -15.07 28.36
C GLY A 761 -13.81 -13.82 28.58
N PHE A 762 -14.19 -12.66 28.01
CA PHE A 762 -13.54 -11.39 28.27
C PHE A 762 -14.14 -10.69 29.51
N ASN A 763 -13.30 -10.07 30.32
CA ASN A 763 -13.74 -9.22 31.43
C ASN A 763 -12.99 -7.89 31.40
N LEU A 764 -13.69 -6.78 31.56
CA LEU A 764 -13.11 -5.46 31.83
C LEU A 764 -13.34 -5.16 33.31
N ARG A 765 -12.25 -5.03 34.05
CA ARG A 765 -12.28 -4.86 35.50
C ARG A 765 -11.50 -3.63 35.94
N SER A 766 -11.86 -3.09 37.10
CA SER A 766 -11.18 -1.93 37.67
C SER A 766 -11.09 -0.77 36.68
N ILE A 767 -12.21 -0.50 35.99
CA ILE A 767 -12.31 0.63 35.06
C ILE A 767 -12.10 1.91 35.87
N SER A 768 -11.15 2.75 35.44
CA SER A 768 -10.88 4.02 36.11
C SER A 768 -12.02 5.01 35.92
N ALA A 769 -12.03 6.07 36.73
CA ALA A 769 -12.87 7.23 36.48
C ALA A 769 -12.67 7.78 35.05
N ALA A 770 -13.74 8.31 34.46
CA ALA A 770 -13.74 8.96 33.16
C ALA A 770 -12.72 10.10 33.05
N GLY A 771 -12.06 10.19 31.89
CA GLY A 771 -11.06 11.21 31.62
C GLY A 771 -10.44 11.08 30.22
N LEU A 772 -9.56 12.02 29.87
CA LEU A 772 -8.82 12.01 28.59
C LEU A 772 -8.01 10.72 28.37
N GLU A 773 -7.62 10.03 29.44
CA GLU A 773 -7.07 8.68 29.38
C GLU A 773 -7.74 7.85 30.46
N MET A 774 -8.23 6.68 30.07
CA MET A 774 -8.81 5.69 30.98
C MET A 774 -7.95 4.44 31.03
N GLN A 775 -8.10 3.67 32.10
CA GLN A 775 -7.42 2.39 32.28
C GLN A 775 -8.42 1.32 32.72
N ALA A 776 -8.19 0.09 32.26
CA ALA A 776 -8.94 -1.09 32.68
C ALA A 776 -8.02 -2.31 32.72
N THR A 777 -8.33 -3.26 33.61
CA THR A 777 -7.74 -4.59 33.59
C THR A 777 -8.58 -5.47 32.70
N ILE A 778 -8.01 -6.00 31.63
CA ILE A 778 -8.69 -6.88 30.71
C ILE A 778 -8.24 -8.30 30.98
N ASP A 779 -9.19 -9.21 31.17
CA ASP A 779 -8.97 -10.65 31.11
C ASP A 779 -9.37 -11.15 29.73
N VAL A 780 -8.56 -12.04 29.16
CA VAL A 780 -8.85 -12.69 27.88
C VAL A 780 -9.26 -14.14 28.10
N PRO A 781 -10.12 -14.70 27.23
CA PRO A 781 -10.43 -16.12 27.28
C PRO A 781 -9.15 -16.95 27.10
N SER A 782 -9.06 -18.05 27.84
CA SER A 782 -7.98 -19.02 27.64
C SER A 782 -8.01 -19.56 26.19
N PRO A 783 -6.86 -19.71 25.52
CA PRO A 783 -6.77 -20.19 24.15
C PRO A 783 -7.41 -21.55 23.88
#